data_AF-A0AAD6KRG1-F1
#
_entry.id   AF-A0AAD6KRG1-F1
#
_cell.length_a   1.000
_cell.length_b   1.000
_cell.length_c   1.000
_cell.angle_alpha   90.00
_cell.angle_beta   90.00
_cell.angle_gamma   90.00
#
_symmetry.space_group_name_H-M   'P 1'
#
loop_
_entity.id
_entity.type
_entity.pdbx_description
1 polymer ?
#
loop_
_entity_poly.entity_id
_entity_poly.type
_entity_poly.pdbx_seq_one_letter_code
_entity_poly.pdbx_strand_id
1 'polypeptide(L)'
;MASALFRFIAAAGRNMIVANTFGSFALLTLFALGGFILSREQIKKWWIWGYWISPLMYGQTAIVVNEFLGDSWSHIPVGSTEPLGIQVLKSRGFFTEAYWYWIGAGATAGFILLLNLFFVLALTFLNAFEKPQAVISEEPESDESGRKAERAIQLSNHGSSHGTNTGGGVGISRSSSEDIGGVVSNNRNKGMVLPFEPHSITFDDIIYSVDMPQEMKVQGVVDDRLVLLKGVSGAFRPGVLTALMGVSGAGKTTLMDVLAGRKTGGYIDGEINISGYPKKQETFARIAGYCEQNDIHSPQVTVYESLLYSAWLRLPPEVDSETRRMFIEEVMDLVELNPLHHALVGLPGVNGLSTEQRKRLTIAVELVANPSIIFMDEPTSGLDARAAAIVMRTVRNTVDTGRTVVCTIHQPSIDIFEAFDELFLMKRGGQEIYVGPLGHHSTHLIKYFEAIEGVSKIKDGYNPATWMLEVSSSAQEMALGVDFCNIYKNSDLFRRNKALISELSTPAPNSADLYFPTKYSTSFFTQSLMFGTMFWDLGSKLDGTQDLFNSIGSIYAAVLFLGVQNASSVQPVVAVERTVFYRERAAGMYSALPYAFAQVLIELPYVFVQAAVYGIIVYAMIGFEWTVAKFFWYLFFMYFTLLYFTFYGMMTVAMTPNHHIASIVSSAFYGIWNLFSGFIVPRTRIPIWWRWYYWACPVSWSLYGLVVSQYGDIQRGLTETQTVKQFVKDYFRFDHDFVGVVAVAVLGWTVLFAFIFAFSIRAFNFQRR
;
A
#
# COMPACT_ATOMS: atom_id res chain seq x y z
N MET A 1 25.64 -7.83 -20.73
CA MET A 1 24.89 -6.56 -20.76
C MET A 1 23.61 -6.63 -19.90
N ALA A 2 22.56 -7.36 -20.29
CA ALA A 2 21.26 -7.36 -19.58
C ALA A 2 21.35 -7.62 -18.07
N SER A 3 22.14 -8.59 -17.61
CA SER A 3 22.37 -8.83 -16.16
C SER A 3 22.98 -7.62 -15.45
N ALA A 4 23.91 -6.89 -16.08
CA ALA A 4 24.48 -5.66 -15.52
C ALA A 4 23.45 -4.51 -15.49
N LEU A 5 22.59 -4.42 -16.50
CA LEU A 5 21.46 -3.48 -16.51
C LEU A 5 20.46 -3.77 -15.39
N PHE A 6 20.03 -5.02 -15.20
CA PHE A 6 19.12 -5.39 -14.11
C PHE A 6 19.76 -5.23 -12.73
N ARG A 7 21.05 -5.55 -12.58
CA ARG A 7 21.82 -5.27 -11.34
C ARG A 7 21.91 -3.78 -11.06
N PHE A 8 22.20 -2.96 -12.09
CA PHE A 8 22.19 -1.51 -11.97
C PHE A 8 20.80 -0.96 -11.62
N ILE A 9 19.73 -1.41 -12.29
CA ILE A 9 18.34 -1.02 -11.98
C ILE A 9 17.94 -1.45 -10.55
N ALA A 10 18.39 -2.61 -10.08
CA ALA A 10 18.17 -3.03 -8.70
C ALA A 10 18.94 -2.16 -7.69
N ALA A 11 20.23 -1.87 -7.94
CA ALA A 11 21.06 -1.05 -7.06
C ALA A 11 20.69 0.44 -7.07
N ALA A 12 20.28 0.98 -8.21
CA ALA A 12 19.83 2.36 -8.37
C ALA A 12 18.36 2.54 -7.94
N GLY A 13 17.52 1.53 -8.16
CA GLY A 13 16.14 1.50 -7.70
C GLY A 13 16.01 1.30 -6.18
N ARG A 14 17.00 0.66 -5.55
CA ARG A 14 17.24 0.50 -4.09
C ARG A 14 16.14 -0.20 -3.26
N ASN A 15 14.89 -0.21 -3.73
CA ASN A 15 13.71 -0.86 -3.17
C ASN A 15 13.06 -1.72 -4.27
N MET A 16 12.50 -2.88 -3.94
CA MET A 16 11.95 -3.83 -4.93
C MET A 16 10.75 -3.26 -5.72
N ILE A 17 9.88 -2.47 -5.11
CA ILE A 17 8.72 -1.88 -5.80
C ILE A 17 9.16 -0.79 -6.78
N VAL A 18 10.11 0.06 -6.38
CA VAL A 18 10.72 1.09 -7.23
C VAL A 18 11.51 0.43 -8.37
N ALA A 19 12.34 -0.57 -8.07
CA ALA A 19 13.11 -1.32 -9.06
C ALA A 19 12.20 -2.10 -10.03
N ASN A 20 11.05 -2.63 -9.58
CA ASN A 20 10.07 -3.28 -10.47
C ASN A 20 9.30 -2.27 -11.33
N THR A 21 8.88 -1.13 -10.77
CA THR A 21 8.12 -0.11 -11.51
C THR A 21 9.02 0.62 -12.51
N PHE A 22 10.15 1.16 -12.03
CA PHE A 22 11.17 1.78 -12.88
C PHE A 22 11.79 0.76 -13.83
N GLY A 23 12.03 -0.48 -13.40
CA GLY A 23 12.53 -1.55 -14.26
C GLY A 23 11.55 -1.93 -15.36
N SER A 24 10.26 -2.01 -15.08
CA SER A 24 9.22 -2.27 -16.09
C SER A 24 9.12 -1.12 -17.10
N PHE A 25 9.15 0.13 -16.61
CA PHE A 25 9.15 1.32 -17.46
C PHE A 25 10.44 1.44 -18.30
N ALA A 26 11.61 1.22 -17.70
CA ALA A 26 12.90 1.28 -18.38
C ALA A 26 13.03 0.14 -19.40
N LEU A 27 12.56 -1.06 -19.09
CA LEU A 27 12.52 -2.18 -20.04
C LEU A 27 11.62 -1.87 -21.24
N LEU A 28 10.41 -1.35 -20.99
CA LEU A 28 9.49 -0.94 -22.05
C LEU A 28 10.06 0.23 -22.89
N THR A 29 10.74 1.19 -22.25
CA THR A 29 11.46 2.30 -22.93
C THR A 29 12.62 1.78 -23.80
N LEU A 30 13.42 0.83 -23.29
CA LEU A 30 14.54 0.25 -24.02
C LEU A 30 14.09 -0.65 -25.19
N PHE A 31 12.96 -1.35 -25.05
CA PHE A 31 12.34 -2.09 -26.15
C PHE A 31 11.74 -1.15 -27.21
N ALA A 32 11.03 -0.10 -26.80
CA ALA A 32 10.46 0.90 -27.70
C ALA A 32 11.55 1.64 -28.50
N LEU A 33 12.57 2.18 -27.81
CA LEU A 33 13.64 3.00 -28.40
C LEU A 33 14.84 2.19 -28.90
N GLY A 34 14.81 0.86 -28.81
CA GLY A 34 15.91 -0.02 -29.21
C GLY A 34 16.09 -0.23 -30.72
N GLY A 35 15.27 0.39 -31.57
CA GLY A 35 15.32 0.24 -33.03
C GLY A 35 14.51 -0.95 -33.59
N PHE A 36 14.09 -1.91 -32.76
CA PHE A 36 13.24 -3.02 -33.20
C PHE A 36 11.75 -2.62 -33.31
N ILE A 37 11.22 -1.96 -32.28
CA ILE A 37 9.81 -1.58 -32.20
C ILE A 37 9.56 -0.24 -32.88
N LEU A 38 10.41 0.76 -32.63
CA LEU A 38 10.37 2.06 -33.31
C LEU A 38 11.65 2.27 -34.11
N SER A 39 11.52 2.58 -35.40
CA SER A 39 12.66 2.98 -36.23
C SER A 39 13.23 4.35 -35.83
N ARG A 40 14.55 4.49 -35.98
CA ARG A 40 15.29 5.71 -35.61
C ARG A 40 14.69 6.99 -36.19
N GLU A 41 14.22 6.94 -37.43
CA GLU A 41 13.75 8.12 -38.18
C GLU A 41 12.38 8.63 -37.71
N GLN A 42 11.56 7.78 -37.07
CA GLN A 42 10.25 8.17 -36.54
C GLN A 42 10.29 8.64 -35.08
N ILE A 43 11.41 8.44 -34.37
CA ILE A 43 11.60 8.98 -33.02
C ILE A 43 11.67 10.51 -33.12
N LYS A 44 10.74 11.21 -32.45
CA LYS A 44 10.65 12.68 -32.45
C LYS A 44 12.02 13.28 -32.06
N LYS A 45 12.45 14.37 -32.71
CA LYS A 45 13.82 14.92 -32.57
C LYS A 45 14.25 15.20 -31.11
N TRP A 46 13.32 15.54 -30.22
CA TRP A 46 13.60 15.79 -28.79
C TRP A 46 13.74 14.50 -27.94
N TRP A 47 13.44 13.31 -28.48
CA TRP A 47 13.60 12.00 -27.83
C TRP A 47 14.68 11.12 -28.47
N ILE A 48 15.32 11.57 -29.56
CA ILE A 48 16.33 10.78 -30.29
C ILE A 48 17.56 10.42 -29.43
N TRP A 49 17.81 11.14 -28.33
CA TRP A 49 18.83 10.80 -27.35
C TRP A 49 18.58 9.43 -26.67
N GLY A 50 17.32 9.04 -26.47
CA GLY A 50 16.97 7.75 -25.87
C GLY A 50 17.30 6.55 -26.76
N TYR A 51 17.29 6.74 -28.09
CA TYR A 51 17.78 5.75 -29.06
C TYR A 51 19.29 5.51 -28.89
N TRP A 52 20.06 6.61 -28.77
CA TRP A 52 21.53 6.55 -28.63
C TRP A 52 22.01 6.14 -27.23
N ILE A 53 21.16 6.26 -26.20
CA ILE A 53 21.45 5.75 -24.85
C ILE A 53 21.05 4.29 -24.68
N SER A 54 20.17 3.74 -25.54
CA SER A 54 19.71 2.35 -25.46
C SER A 54 20.84 1.34 -25.74
N PRO A 55 21.25 0.51 -24.76
CA PRO A 55 22.25 -0.53 -25.03
C PRO A 55 21.74 -1.63 -25.98
N LEU A 56 20.40 -1.77 -26.07
CA LEU A 56 19.73 -2.71 -26.97
C LEU A 56 19.99 -2.35 -28.43
N MET A 57 19.97 -1.05 -28.76
CA MET A 57 20.22 -0.54 -30.12
C MET A 57 21.60 -0.96 -30.64
N TYR A 58 22.66 -0.85 -29.84
CA TYR A 58 24.02 -1.22 -30.25
C TYR A 58 24.19 -2.73 -30.39
N GLY A 59 23.67 -3.52 -29.44
CA GLY A 59 23.72 -4.98 -29.50
C GLY A 59 22.96 -5.53 -30.70
N GLN A 60 21.76 -4.99 -30.96
CA GLN A 60 20.96 -5.34 -32.12
C GLN A 60 21.64 -4.91 -33.43
N THR A 61 22.14 -3.67 -33.52
CA THR A 61 22.85 -3.19 -34.71
C THR A 61 24.06 -4.08 -35.01
N ALA A 62 24.87 -4.47 -34.01
CA ALA A 62 26.00 -5.37 -34.24
C ALA A 62 25.60 -6.74 -34.80
N ILE A 63 24.58 -7.37 -34.21
CA ILE A 63 24.08 -8.69 -34.65
C ILE A 63 23.53 -8.60 -36.09
N VAL A 64 22.69 -7.59 -36.36
CA VAL A 64 22.05 -7.42 -37.67
C VAL A 64 23.09 -7.05 -38.73
N VAL A 65 24.04 -6.15 -38.45
CA VAL A 65 25.13 -5.81 -39.39
C VAL A 65 26.03 -7.02 -39.68
N ASN A 66 26.38 -7.82 -38.68
CA ASN A 66 27.21 -9.03 -38.87
C ASN A 66 26.49 -10.10 -39.71
N GLU A 67 25.20 -10.35 -39.43
CA GLU A 67 24.41 -11.34 -40.14
C GLU A 67 24.15 -10.91 -41.59
N PHE A 68 23.61 -9.71 -41.80
CA PHE A 68 23.20 -9.24 -43.12
C PHE A 68 24.34 -8.77 -44.03
N LEU A 69 25.57 -8.63 -43.52
CA LEU A 69 26.78 -8.47 -44.36
C LEU A 69 27.53 -9.79 -44.59
N GLY A 70 27.07 -10.92 -44.04
CA GLY A 70 27.67 -12.23 -44.28
C GLY A 70 27.41 -12.75 -45.71
N ASP A 71 28.24 -13.71 -46.15
CA ASP A 71 28.24 -14.22 -47.53
C ASP A 71 26.86 -14.69 -48.03
N SER A 72 26.01 -15.23 -47.14
CA SER A 72 24.65 -15.69 -47.45
C SER A 72 23.68 -14.56 -47.85
N TRP A 73 23.99 -13.31 -47.52
CA TRP A 73 23.19 -12.12 -47.83
C TRP A 73 23.84 -11.22 -48.89
N SER A 74 25.00 -11.62 -49.42
CA SER A 74 25.77 -10.91 -50.44
C SER A 74 25.14 -10.93 -51.84
N HIS A 75 24.17 -11.84 -52.07
CA HIS A 75 23.48 -11.98 -53.35
C HIS A 75 22.78 -10.67 -53.75
N ILE A 76 22.95 -10.26 -55.02
CA ILE A 76 22.37 -9.05 -55.58
C ILE A 76 21.03 -9.41 -56.25
N PRO A 77 19.89 -8.86 -55.81
CA PRO A 77 18.59 -9.08 -56.45
C PRO A 77 18.56 -8.51 -57.88
N VAL A 78 17.94 -9.25 -58.80
CA VAL A 78 17.77 -8.83 -60.20
C VAL A 78 17.01 -7.50 -60.26
N GLY A 79 17.65 -6.47 -60.80
CA GLY A 79 17.12 -5.10 -60.88
C GLY A 79 17.65 -4.12 -59.83
N SER A 80 18.66 -4.49 -59.03
CA SER A 80 19.26 -3.61 -58.01
C SER A 80 20.79 -3.61 -58.05
N THR A 81 21.41 -2.52 -57.57
CA THR A 81 22.86 -2.30 -57.56
C THR A 81 23.53 -2.61 -56.21
N GLU A 82 22.75 -2.94 -55.18
CA GLU A 82 23.24 -3.20 -53.82
C GLU A 82 22.94 -4.64 -53.38
N PRO A 83 23.80 -5.27 -52.56
CA PRO A 83 23.52 -6.56 -51.94
C PRO A 83 22.19 -6.59 -51.17
N LEU A 84 21.50 -7.72 -51.19
CA LEU A 84 20.20 -7.90 -50.52
C LEU A 84 20.24 -7.49 -49.05
N GLY A 85 21.31 -7.84 -48.32
CA GLY A 85 21.46 -7.49 -46.91
C GLY A 85 21.51 -5.98 -46.64
N ILE A 86 22.14 -5.19 -47.52
CA ILE A 86 22.20 -3.72 -47.39
C ILE A 86 20.82 -3.09 -47.60
N GLN A 87 20.03 -3.61 -48.54
CA GLN A 87 18.65 -3.15 -48.76
C GLN A 87 17.76 -3.46 -47.55
N VAL A 88 17.90 -4.65 -46.94
CA VAL A 88 17.16 -5.02 -45.72
C VAL A 88 17.53 -4.10 -44.56
N LEU A 89 18.83 -3.82 -44.34
CA LEU A 89 19.31 -2.88 -43.33
C LEU A 89 18.69 -1.48 -43.50
N LYS A 90 18.75 -0.91 -44.73
CA LYS A 90 18.13 0.39 -45.05
C LYS A 90 16.62 0.40 -44.80
N SER A 91 15.90 -0.62 -45.28
CA SER A 91 14.43 -0.71 -45.15
C SER A 91 13.93 -0.73 -43.70
N ARG A 92 14.77 -1.16 -42.76
CA ARG A 92 14.50 -1.24 -41.32
C ARG A 92 15.07 -0.05 -40.53
N GLY A 93 15.79 0.88 -41.19
CA GLY A 93 16.45 2.01 -40.54
C GLY A 93 17.71 1.64 -39.73
N PHE A 94 18.35 0.51 -40.01
CA PHE A 94 19.63 0.11 -39.41
C PHE A 94 20.83 0.63 -40.21
N PHE A 95 21.97 0.75 -39.54
CA PHE A 95 23.23 1.14 -40.16
C PHE A 95 23.75 0.07 -41.11
N THR A 96 24.37 0.47 -42.22
CA THR A 96 24.75 -0.43 -43.32
C THR A 96 26.24 -0.79 -43.37
N GLU A 97 27.10 -0.08 -42.64
CA GLU A 97 28.54 -0.20 -42.78
C GLU A 97 29.15 -1.21 -41.80
N ALA A 98 30.08 -2.05 -42.29
CA ALA A 98 30.66 -3.16 -41.54
C ALA A 98 31.35 -2.76 -40.22
N TYR A 99 31.89 -1.52 -40.12
CA TYR A 99 32.49 -1.05 -38.87
C TYR A 99 31.47 -0.93 -37.72
N TRP A 100 30.15 -0.87 -38.00
CA TRP A 100 29.12 -0.86 -36.95
C TRP A 100 29.06 -2.16 -36.15
N TYR A 101 29.58 -3.27 -36.68
CA TYR A 101 29.83 -4.47 -35.87
C TYR A 101 30.84 -4.18 -34.76
N TRP A 102 32.01 -3.63 -35.11
CA TRP A 102 33.07 -3.30 -34.15
C TRP A 102 32.66 -2.17 -33.20
N ILE A 103 31.94 -1.15 -33.69
CA ILE A 103 31.34 -0.12 -32.82
C ILE A 103 30.32 -0.73 -31.87
N GLY A 104 29.42 -1.61 -32.33
CA GLY A 104 28.40 -2.21 -31.46
C GLY A 104 28.97 -3.24 -30.48
N ALA A 105 30.00 -4.00 -30.86
CA ALA A 105 30.75 -4.88 -29.96
C ALA A 105 31.52 -4.05 -28.92
N GLY A 106 32.24 -3.01 -29.34
CA GLY A 106 32.93 -2.08 -28.46
C GLY A 106 31.98 -1.32 -27.53
N ALA A 107 30.82 -0.87 -28.04
CA ALA A 107 29.80 -0.19 -27.27
C ALA A 107 29.10 -1.12 -26.29
N THR A 108 28.78 -2.37 -26.65
CA THR A 108 28.17 -3.32 -25.69
C THR A 108 29.16 -3.79 -24.62
N ALA A 109 30.45 -3.96 -24.95
CA ALA A 109 31.51 -4.13 -23.95
C ALA A 109 31.67 -2.88 -23.07
N GLY A 110 31.66 -1.69 -23.68
CA GLY A 110 31.65 -0.40 -23.01
C GLY A 110 30.47 -0.23 -22.06
N PHE A 111 29.25 -0.58 -22.47
CA PHE A 111 28.05 -0.59 -21.61
C PHE A 111 28.12 -1.68 -20.54
N ILE A 112 28.78 -2.81 -20.76
CA ILE A 112 29.05 -3.78 -19.68
C ILE A 112 29.96 -3.17 -18.64
N LEU A 113 31.07 -2.53 -19.05
CA LEU A 113 31.98 -1.86 -18.14
C LEU A 113 31.32 -0.67 -17.45
N LEU A 114 30.58 0.17 -18.18
CA LEU A 114 29.91 1.37 -17.70
C LEU A 114 28.69 1.05 -16.82
N LEU A 115 27.89 0.03 -17.12
CA LEU A 115 26.79 -0.39 -16.24
C LEU A 115 27.29 -1.15 -15.01
N ASN A 116 28.40 -1.92 -15.10
CA ASN A 116 29.02 -2.48 -13.90
C ASN A 116 29.76 -1.39 -13.10
N LEU A 117 30.35 -0.39 -13.75
CA LEU A 117 30.92 0.78 -13.09
C LEU A 117 29.80 1.59 -12.43
N PHE A 118 28.66 1.84 -13.08
CA PHE A 118 27.51 2.49 -12.46
C PHE A 118 26.82 1.61 -11.41
N PHE A 119 26.91 0.28 -11.49
CA PHE A 119 26.47 -0.63 -10.43
C PHE A 119 27.42 -0.63 -9.23
N VAL A 120 28.73 -0.56 -9.44
CA VAL A 120 29.73 -0.42 -8.38
C VAL A 120 29.67 0.98 -7.77
N LEU A 121 29.63 2.04 -8.58
CA LEU A 121 29.39 3.41 -8.15
C LEU A 121 28.00 3.56 -7.50
N ALA A 122 26.99 2.78 -7.93
CA ALA A 122 25.76 2.64 -7.16
C ALA A 122 26.09 2.06 -5.79
N LEU A 123 26.55 0.82 -5.67
CA LEU A 123 26.85 0.21 -4.37
C LEU A 123 27.85 1.01 -3.48
N THR A 124 28.73 1.82 -4.07
CA THR A 124 29.76 2.61 -3.37
C THR A 124 29.30 4.04 -2.99
N PHE A 125 28.46 4.69 -3.79
CA PHE A 125 27.99 6.07 -3.56
C PHE A 125 26.47 6.17 -3.35
N LEU A 126 25.69 5.37 -4.08
CA LEU A 126 24.30 5.09 -3.76
C LEU A 126 24.28 3.98 -2.70
N ASN A 127 24.45 4.36 -1.43
CA ASN A 127 23.98 3.53 -0.33
C ASN A 127 22.58 2.98 -0.68
N ALA A 128 22.27 1.76 -0.25
CA ALA A 128 20.86 1.38 -0.12
C ALA A 128 20.14 2.52 0.63
N PHE A 129 18.83 2.72 0.41
CA PHE A 129 18.10 3.79 1.10
C PHE A 129 18.30 3.73 2.63
N GLU A 130 18.71 2.55 3.13
CA GLU A 130 18.96 2.21 4.51
C GLU A 130 20.29 1.46 4.60
N LYS A 131 21.15 1.80 5.57
CA LYS A 131 22.16 0.85 6.02
C LYS A 131 21.43 -0.21 6.85
N PRO A 132 21.62 -1.52 6.62
CA PRO A 132 21.20 -2.53 7.58
C PRO A 132 22.14 -2.47 8.80
N GLN A 133 21.98 -1.45 9.63
CA GLN A 133 22.46 -1.49 11.00
C GLN A 133 21.65 -2.57 11.73
N ALA A 134 22.29 -3.70 12.01
CA ALA A 134 21.93 -4.46 13.19
C ALA A 134 21.92 -3.49 14.37
N VAL A 135 20.92 -3.59 15.25
CA VAL A 135 20.72 -2.65 16.37
C VAL A 135 21.94 -2.71 17.29
N ILE A 136 22.89 -1.83 17.04
CA ILE A 136 23.82 -1.33 18.04
C ILE A 136 23.14 -0.07 18.54
N SER A 137 22.70 -0.12 19.79
CA SER A 137 22.30 1.08 20.52
C SER A 137 23.48 2.05 20.53
N GLU A 138 23.31 3.21 19.91
CA GLU A 138 24.05 4.40 20.33
C GLU A 138 23.52 4.77 21.73
N GLU A 139 24.02 4.06 22.73
CA GLU A 139 24.17 4.66 24.06
C GLU A 139 25.01 5.93 23.86
N PRO A 140 24.66 7.07 24.48
CA PRO A 140 25.48 8.26 24.37
C PRO A 140 26.89 7.92 24.87
N GLU A 141 27.92 8.17 24.06
CA GLU A 141 29.34 7.99 24.45
C GLU A 141 29.74 9.02 25.52
N SER A 142 29.26 8.82 26.73
CA SER A 142 29.67 9.51 27.94
C SER A 142 30.58 8.63 28.79
N ASP A 143 31.58 7.98 28.20
CA ASP A 143 32.60 7.24 28.97
C ASP A 143 33.96 6.95 28.28
N GLU A 144 34.55 7.95 27.59
CA GLU A 144 35.99 7.89 27.19
C GLU A 144 36.93 8.79 28.00
N SER A 145 36.43 9.48 29.03
CA SER A 145 37.27 10.22 30.00
C SER A 145 37.56 9.44 31.30
N GLY A 146 36.72 8.46 31.68
CA GLY A 146 36.88 7.70 32.93
C GLY A 146 38.11 6.78 32.97
N ARG A 147 38.44 6.11 31.85
CA ARG A 147 39.51 5.08 31.80
C ARG A 147 40.96 5.59 31.88
N LYS A 148 41.18 6.91 31.95
CA LYS A 148 42.48 7.50 32.29
C LYS A 148 42.62 7.90 33.77
N ALA A 149 41.53 7.93 34.54
CA ALA A 149 41.57 8.26 35.97
C ALA A 149 41.93 7.05 36.85
N GLU A 150 41.44 5.84 36.54
CA GLU A 150 41.63 4.64 37.38
C GLU A 150 43.07 4.09 37.41
N ARG A 151 43.98 4.57 36.54
CA ARG A 151 45.42 4.26 36.63
C ARG A 151 46.26 5.34 37.33
N ALA A 152 45.64 6.42 37.80
CA ALA A 152 46.32 7.51 38.51
C ALA A 152 45.95 7.61 40.00
N ILE A 153 44.91 6.89 40.47
CA ILE A 153 44.41 6.95 41.86
C ILE A 153 44.78 5.66 42.64
N GLN A 154 46.05 5.25 42.52
CA GLN A 154 46.70 4.30 43.43
C GLN A 154 48.07 4.83 43.90
N LEU A 155 48.22 6.15 44.08
CA LEU A 155 49.48 6.74 44.56
C LEU A 155 49.36 8.15 45.20
N SER A 156 48.42 8.32 46.13
CA SER A 156 48.54 9.39 47.14
C SER A 156 47.84 9.02 48.46
N ASN A 157 48.63 9.02 49.53
CA ASN A 157 48.23 8.71 50.90
C ASN A 157 47.75 9.96 51.64
N HIS A 158 46.96 9.76 52.70
CA HIS A 158 46.75 10.65 53.86
C HIS A 158 46.15 12.06 53.66
N GLY A 159 45.30 12.45 54.61
CA GLY A 159 44.95 13.84 54.88
C GLY A 159 43.56 14.01 55.50
N SER A 160 43.49 14.15 56.83
CA SER A 160 42.23 14.36 57.54
C SER A 160 41.81 15.84 57.65
N SER A 161 40.52 16.03 57.95
CA SER A 161 39.96 17.06 58.86
C SER A 161 39.91 18.55 58.47
N HIS A 162 38.66 19.07 58.50
CA HIS A 162 38.20 20.34 59.07
C HIS A 162 38.66 21.73 58.55
N GLY A 163 37.73 22.68 58.61
CA GLY A 163 37.99 24.14 58.68
C GLY A 163 37.45 24.92 57.48
N THR A 164 36.21 25.42 57.47
CA THR A 164 35.75 26.73 57.98
C THR A 164 36.20 27.98 57.21
N ASN A 165 35.19 28.75 56.79
CA ASN A 165 35.07 30.22 56.86
C ASN A 165 35.65 31.18 55.79
N THR A 166 34.75 32.12 55.45
CA THR A 166 34.92 33.59 55.29
C THR A 166 35.48 34.24 54.01
N GLY A 167 34.76 35.29 53.58
CA GLY A 167 35.28 36.46 52.86
C GLY A 167 34.98 36.49 51.35
N GLY A 168 34.31 37.50 50.76
CA GLY A 168 33.58 38.63 51.33
C GLY A 168 33.72 39.94 50.50
N GLY A 169 32.62 40.45 49.96
CA GLY A 169 32.50 41.81 49.37
C GLY A 169 33.06 41.98 47.94
N VAL A 170 32.72 43.04 47.18
CA VAL A 170 31.92 44.26 47.44
C VAL A 170 31.29 44.82 46.13
N GLY A 171 30.07 45.36 46.20
CA GLY A 171 29.58 46.54 45.41
C GLY A 171 29.10 46.30 43.96
N ILE A 172 27.88 46.61 43.48
CA ILE A 172 26.84 47.62 43.82
C ILE A 172 27.41 49.06 43.61
N SER A 173 26.91 49.96 42.72
CA SER A 173 25.60 50.04 42.02
C SER A 173 25.49 51.10 40.88
N ARG A 174 24.49 50.90 40.00
CA ARG A 174 23.48 51.88 39.45
C ARG A 174 23.74 52.75 38.20
N SER A 175 22.78 52.58 37.25
CA SER A 175 21.97 53.57 36.49
C SER A 175 22.61 54.41 35.36
N SER A 176 21.96 54.67 34.21
CA SER A 176 20.60 54.28 33.71
C SER A 176 20.43 54.64 32.21
N SER A 177 19.50 53.95 31.50
CA SER A 177 18.78 54.35 30.24
C SER A 177 19.62 54.81 29.02
N GLU A 178 19.50 54.33 27.78
CA GLU A 178 18.39 53.90 26.90
C GLU A 178 18.96 52.95 25.81
N ASP A 179 18.25 52.17 24.97
CA ASP A 179 16.90 51.54 24.95
C ASP A 179 16.87 50.50 23.77
N ILE A 180 15.71 49.91 23.43
CA ILE A 180 15.35 49.10 22.24
C ILE A 180 15.82 47.62 22.26
N GLY A 181 14.83 46.72 22.13
CA GLY A 181 15.00 45.48 21.36
C GLY A 181 15.08 44.14 22.09
N GLY A 182 14.46 43.98 23.27
CA GLY A 182 14.38 42.68 23.96
C GLY A 182 13.58 41.63 23.18
N VAL A 183 14.26 40.65 22.57
CA VAL A 183 13.61 39.44 22.03
C VAL A 183 13.04 38.63 23.19
N VAL A 184 11.71 38.51 23.24
CA VAL A 184 11.01 37.73 24.26
C VAL A 184 11.40 36.26 24.17
N SER A 185 11.92 35.70 25.26
CA SER A 185 12.13 34.26 25.40
C SER A 185 10.77 33.55 25.53
N ASN A 186 10.17 33.19 24.40
CA ASN A 186 8.97 32.36 24.41
C ASN A 186 9.35 30.95 24.92
N ASN A 187 8.83 30.59 26.09
CA ASN A 187 8.48 29.20 26.37
C ASN A 187 7.59 28.73 25.22
N ARG A 188 8.11 27.86 24.34
CA ARG A 188 7.27 27.17 23.36
C ARG A 188 6.32 26.27 24.14
N ASN A 189 5.03 26.63 24.16
CA ASN A 189 3.99 25.65 24.41
C ASN A 189 4.21 24.47 23.45
N LYS A 190 4.02 23.23 23.93
CA LYS A 190 4.14 21.99 23.14
C LYS A 190 2.97 21.84 22.14
N GLY A 191 2.75 22.84 21.30
CA GLY A 191 1.80 22.81 20.21
C GLY A 191 2.51 22.44 18.91
N MET A 192 1.87 21.58 18.11
CA MET A 192 2.48 21.07 16.89
C MET A 192 2.61 22.11 15.78
N VAL A 193 3.54 21.88 14.86
CA VAL A 193 3.75 22.67 13.63
C VAL A 193 2.50 22.72 12.76
N LEU A 194 1.77 21.61 12.63
CA LEU A 194 0.46 21.59 11.99
C LEU A 194 -0.66 21.69 13.05
N PRO A 195 -1.48 22.75 13.05
CA PRO A 195 -2.62 22.84 13.94
C PRO A 195 -3.67 21.77 13.58
N PHE A 196 -4.38 21.28 14.59
CA PHE A 196 -5.59 20.48 14.44
C PHE A 196 -6.65 21.02 15.42
N GLU A 197 -7.93 20.80 15.12
CA GLU A 197 -9.02 21.10 16.04
C GLU A 197 -9.28 19.88 16.94
N PRO A 198 -9.21 20.02 18.28
CA PRO A 198 -9.54 18.93 19.20
C PRO A 198 -11.03 18.57 19.12
N HIS A 199 -11.34 17.32 18.77
CA HIS A 199 -12.73 16.84 18.65
C HIS A 199 -13.07 15.78 19.69
N SER A 200 -14.23 15.92 20.32
CA SER A 200 -14.84 14.89 21.17
C SER A 200 -15.68 13.94 20.33
N ILE A 201 -15.79 12.69 20.77
CA ILE A 201 -16.77 11.73 20.26
C ILE A 201 -17.72 11.35 21.39
N THR A 202 -19.01 11.39 21.09
CA THR A 202 -20.10 11.01 21.97
C THR A 202 -20.92 9.93 21.30
N PHE A 203 -21.43 9.00 22.09
CA PHE A 203 -22.27 7.92 21.59
C PHE A 203 -23.32 7.57 22.65
N ASP A 204 -24.57 7.46 22.22
CA ASP A 204 -25.69 7.21 23.14
C ASP A 204 -26.57 6.04 22.69
N ASP A 205 -26.83 5.16 23.66
CA ASP A 205 -27.65 3.95 23.53
C ASP A 205 -27.26 3.05 22.35
N ILE A 206 -25.95 2.90 22.11
CA ILE A 206 -25.44 2.11 20.97
C ILE A 206 -25.81 0.64 21.13
N ILE A 207 -26.61 0.15 20.19
CA ILE A 207 -26.96 -1.25 20.02
C ILE A 207 -26.32 -1.72 18.72
N TYR A 208 -25.56 -2.82 18.79
CA TYR A 208 -25.02 -3.47 17.61
C TYR A 208 -25.49 -4.91 17.58
N SER A 209 -26.15 -5.29 16.49
CA SER A 209 -26.65 -6.64 16.27
C SER A 209 -26.16 -7.20 14.95
N VAL A 210 -25.88 -8.50 14.93
CA VAL A 210 -25.53 -9.27 13.74
C VAL A 210 -26.56 -10.36 13.53
N ASP A 211 -26.75 -10.83 12.30
CA ASP A 211 -27.63 -11.98 12.06
C ASP A 211 -27.08 -13.21 12.81
N MET A 212 -27.97 -13.96 13.46
CA MET A 212 -27.58 -15.03 14.38
C MET A 212 -26.76 -16.12 13.65
N PRO A 213 -25.53 -16.45 14.10
CA PRO A 213 -24.69 -17.46 13.47
C PRO A 213 -25.41 -18.82 13.40
N GLN A 214 -25.28 -19.53 12.28
CA GLN A 214 -26.01 -20.79 12.05
C GLN A 214 -25.66 -21.86 13.10
N GLU A 215 -24.43 -21.86 13.61
CA GLU A 215 -23.95 -22.71 14.70
C GLU A 215 -24.81 -22.57 15.97
N MET A 216 -25.28 -21.36 16.30
CA MET A 216 -26.16 -21.10 17.45
C MET A 216 -27.64 -21.36 17.13
N LYS A 217 -28.09 -21.17 15.89
CA LYS A 217 -29.44 -21.59 15.48
C LYS A 217 -29.61 -23.11 15.57
N VAL A 218 -28.58 -23.89 15.25
CA VAL A 218 -28.57 -25.37 15.41
C VAL A 218 -28.61 -25.79 16.89
N GLN A 219 -28.14 -24.94 17.82
CA GLN A 219 -28.26 -25.17 19.26
C GLN A 219 -29.63 -24.77 19.84
N GLY A 220 -30.60 -24.37 19.00
CA GLY A 220 -31.97 -24.11 19.40
C GLY A 220 -32.26 -22.69 19.88
N VAL A 221 -31.37 -21.72 19.62
CA VAL A 221 -31.65 -20.31 19.93
C VAL A 221 -32.64 -19.75 18.91
N VAL A 222 -33.74 -19.18 19.42
CA VAL A 222 -34.93 -18.78 18.62
C VAL A 222 -34.76 -17.39 17.97
N ASP A 223 -33.90 -16.54 18.52
CA ASP A 223 -33.71 -15.17 18.04
C ASP A 223 -33.00 -15.10 16.67
N ASP A 224 -33.52 -14.26 15.77
CA ASP A 224 -32.93 -14.07 14.44
C ASP A 224 -31.65 -13.24 14.44
N ARG A 225 -31.44 -12.40 15.46
CA ARG A 225 -30.27 -11.51 15.60
C ARG A 225 -29.55 -11.73 16.93
N LEU A 226 -28.23 -11.82 16.86
CA LEU A 226 -27.35 -11.81 18.02
C LEU A 226 -26.97 -10.37 18.36
N VAL A 227 -27.45 -9.86 19.50
CA VAL A 227 -27.08 -8.53 20.00
C VAL A 227 -25.74 -8.60 20.72
N LEU A 228 -24.74 -7.89 20.20
CA LEU A 228 -23.36 -7.87 20.68
C LEU A 228 -23.04 -6.65 21.57
N LEU A 229 -23.77 -5.55 21.40
CA LEU A 229 -23.74 -4.34 22.25
C LEU A 229 -25.18 -3.98 22.64
N LYS A 230 -25.44 -3.69 23.91
CA LYS A 230 -26.79 -3.58 24.49
C LYS A 230 -27.05 -2.21 25.13
N GLY A 231 -27.11 -1.18 24.29
CA GLY A 231 -27.47 0.17 24.72
C GLY A 231 -26.33 0.84 25.48
N VAL A 232 -25.18 0.94 24.82
CA VAL A 232 -23.92 1.39 25.41
C VAL A 232 -23.77 2.90 25.20
N SER A 233 -23.61 3.66 26.29
CA SER A 233 -23.47 5.12 26.29
C SER A 233 -22.10 5.58 26.80
N GLY A 234 -21.52 6.60 26.16
CA GLY A 234 -20.24 7.19 26.59
C GLY A 234 -19.80 8.41 25.81
N ALA A 235 -18.70 9.00 26.27
CA ALA A 235 -18.01 10.09 25.60
C ALA A 235 -16.50 9.93 25.76
N PHE A 236 -15.74 10.25 24.71
CA PHE A 236 -14.27 10.38 24.77
C PHE A 236 -13.89 11.82 24.44
N ARG A 237 -12.99 12.38 25.26
CA ARG A 237 -12.72 13.82 25.31
C ARG A 237 -11.27 14.15 24.94
N PRO A 238 -11.00 15.33 24.38
CA PRO A 238 -9.64 15.73 24.05
C PRO A 238 -8.78 15.91 25.30
N GLY A 239 -7.51 15.49 25.24
CA GLY A 239 -6.57 15.55 26.37
C GLY A 239 -6.78 14.47 27.44
N VAL A 240 -7.75 13.57 27.26
CA VAL A 240 -8.09 12.49 28.19
C VAL A 240 -7.72 11.14 27.57
N LEU A 241 -6.88 10.36 28.25
CA LEU A 241 -6.50 9.00 27.86
C LEU A 241 -7.50 8.01 28.48
N THR A 242 -8.31 7.37 27.62
CA THR A 242 -9.38 6.45 28.05
C THR A 242 -9.01 4.98 27.81
N ALA A 243 -9.01 4.17 28.87
CA ALA A 243 -8.86 2.71 28.78
C ALA A 243 -10.21 2.03 28.52
N LEU A 244 -10.33 1.28 27.43
CA LEU A 244 -11.46 0.38 27.17
C LEU A 244 -11.12 -1.04 27.62
N MET A 245 -11.68 -1.44 28.76
CA MET A 245 -11.37 -2.71 29.44
C MET A 245 -12.60 -3.60 29.64
N GLY A 246 -12.35 -4.85 30.02
CA GLY A 246 -13.37 -5.87 30.18
C GLY A 246 -12.88 -7.25 29.79
N VAL A 247 -13.62 -8.29 30.18
CA VAL A 247 -13.30 -9.68 29.88
C VAL A 247 -13.22 -9.97 28.36
N SER A 248 -12.58 -11.07 27.97
CA SER A 248 -12.64 -11.52 26.58
C SER A 248 -14.08 -11.83 26.17
N GLY A 249 -14.47 -11.40 24.95
CA GLY A 249 -15.87 -11.47 24.50
C GLY A 249 -16.82 -10.43 25.12
N ALA A 250 -16.33 -9.39 25.81
CA ALA A 250 -17.17 -8.29 26.32
C ALA A 250 -17.67 -7.29 25.24
N GLY A 251 -17.13 -7.36 24.01
CA GLY A 251 -17.51 -6.44 22.92
C GLY A 251 -16.60 -5.21 22.76
N LYS A 252 -15.45 -5.14 23.45
CA LYS A 252 -14.49 -4.01 23.40
C LYS A 252 -14.12 -3.59 21.97
N THR A 253 -13.47 -4.47 21.20
CA THR A 253 -13.09 -4.25 19.81
C THR A 253 -14.32 -4.03 18.92
N THR A 254 -15.46 -4.66 19.24
CA THR A 254 -16.72 -4.44 18.53
C THR A 254 -17.24 -3.01 18.68
N LEU A 255 -17.25 -2.45 19.89
CA LEU A 255 -17.60 -1.06 20.17
C LEU A 255 -16.62 -0.12 19.44
N MET A 256 -15.32 -0.38 19.54
CA MET A 256 -14.30 0.45 18.91
C MET A 256 -14.40 0.44 17.37
N ASP A 257 -14.63 -0.72 16.75
CA ASP A 257 -14.88 -0.85 15.31
C ASP A 257 -16.17 -0.14 14.86
N VAL A 258 -17.24 -0.18 15.67
CA VAL A 258 -18.51 0.54 15.38
C VAL A 258 -18.30 2.05 15.44
N LEU A 259 -17.64 2.55 16.50
CA LEU A 259 -17.30 3.97 16.63
C LEU A 259 -16.34 4.44 15.53
N ALA A 260 -15.36 3.62 15.14
CA ALA A 260 -14.49 3.88 13.99
C ALA A 260 -15.23 3.80 12.63
N GLY A 261 -16.39 3.12 12.58
CA GLY A 261 -17.14 2.86 11.35
C GLY A 261 -16.50 1.81 10.43
N ARG A 262 -15.75 0.86 11.03
CA ARG A 262 -15.11 -0.27 10.34
C ARG A 262 -16.04 -1.48 10.20
N LYS A 263 -17.16 -1.54 10.92
CA LYS A 263 -18.21 -2.56 10.70
C LYS A 263 -19.07 -2.18 9.49
N THR A 264 -18.87 -2.89 8.38
CA THR A 264 -19.68 -2.79 7.15
C THR A 264 -20.89 -3.74 7.12
N GLY A 265 -21.02 -4.62 8.10
CA GLY A 265 -22.16 -5.54 8.24
C GLY A 265 -22.71 -5.56 9.67
N GLY A 266 -23.96 -6.03 9.81
CA GLY A 266 -24.76 -5.88 11.04
C GLY A 266 -25.57 -4.58 11.06
N TYR A 267 -26.43 -4.45 12.06
CA TYR A 267 -27.30 -3.29 12.28
C TYR A 267 -26.77 -2.50 13.48
N ILE A 268 -26.63 -1.20 13.32
CA ILE A 268 -26.22 -0.25 14.36
C ILE A 268 -27.42 0.67 14.62
N ASP A 269 -27.94 0.62 15.84
CA ASP A 269 -28.95 1.55 16.35
C ASP A 269 -28.32 2.43 17.45
N GLY A 270 -28.89 3.62 17.69
CA GLY A 270 -28.35 4.65 18.59
C GLY A 270 -27.67 5.81 17.85
N GLU A 271 -27.19 6.81 18.60
CA GLU A 271 -26.64 8.06 18.03
C GLU A 271 -25.12 8.17 18.28
N ILE A 272 -24.37 8.64 17.28
CA ILE A 272 -22.93 8.94 17.40
C ILE A 272 -22.69 10.37 16.90
N ASN A 273 -22.26 11.27 17.78
CA ASN A 273 -22.00 12.67 17.46
C ASN A 273 -20.52 13.04 17.70
N ILE A 274 -19.94 13.81 16.78
CA ILE A 274 -18.57 14.33 16.83
C ILE A 274 -18.67 15.84 17.12
N SER A 275 -18.17 16.29 18.28
CA SER A 275 -18.26 17.70 18.71
C SER A 275 -19.66 18.34 18.54
N GLY A 276 -20.73 17.56 18.77
CA GLY A 276 -22.12 18.00 18.65
C GLY A 276 -22.76 17.84 17.26
N TYR A 277 -22.06 17.31 16.26
CA TYR A 277 -22.60 17.04 14.92
C TYR A 277 -22.75 15.53 14.65
N PRO A 278 -23.83 15.07 13.98
CA PRO A 278 -23.99 13.66 13.62
C PRO A 278 -22.84 13.12 12.78
N LYS A 279 -22.28 11.96 13.17
CA LYS A 279 -21.10 11.36 12.55
C LYS A 279 -21.33 11.00 11.07
N LYS A 280 -20.66 11.72 10.16
CA LYS A 280 -20.53 11.36 8.74
C LYS A 280 -19.25 10.57 8.49
N GLN A 281 -19.37 9.31 8.05
CA GLN A 281 -18.21 8.40 7.95
C GLN A 281 -17.11 8.89 6.99
N GLU A 282 -17.46 9.45 5.83
CA GLU A 282 -16.47 9.90 4.83
C GLU A 282 -15.58 11.02 5.37
N THR A 283 -16.18 11.93 6.13
CA THR A 283 -15.51 13.06 6.76
C THR A 283 -14.74 12.64 8.02
N PHE A 284 -15.36 11.81 8.86
CA PHE A 284 -14.77 11.29 10.09
C PHE A 284 -13.48 10.50 9.81
N ALA A 285 -13.44 9.71 8.73
CA ALA A 285 -12.26 8.96 8.32
C ALA A 285 -11.02 9.83 7.97
N ARG A 286 -11.19 11.16 7.81
CA ARG A 286 -10.08 12.11 7.61
C ARG A 286 -9.54 12.73 8.90
N ILE A 287 -10.28 12.67 10.00
CA ILE A 287 -9.87 13.21 11.31
C ILE A 287 -9.62 12.14 12.38
N ALA A 288 -9.90 10.88 12.06
CA ALA A 288 -9.70 9.74 12.95
C ALA A 288 -8.52 8.86 12.49
N GLY A 289 -7.62 8.53 13.41
CA GLY A 289 -6.58 7.51 13.23
C GLY A 289 -6.98 6.19 13.90
N TYR A 290 -6.52 5.06 13.37
CA TYR A 290 -6.80 3.73 13.95
C TYR A 290 -5.56 2.85 13.91
N CYS A 291 -4.97 2.56 15.09
CA CYS A 291 -3.88 1.60 15.23
C CYS A 291 -4.48 0.19 15.43
N GLU A 292 -4.23 -0.72 14.48
CA GLU A 292 -4.69 -2.11 14.58
C GLU A 292 -3.80 -2.95 15.52
N GLN A 293 -4.35 -4.05 16.03
CA GLN A 293 -3.62 -4.99 16.89
C GLN A 293 -2.39 -5.61 16.18
N ASN A 294 -2.47 -5.81 14.86
CA ASN A 294 -1.36 -6.29 14.04
C ASN A 294 -0.67 -5.13 13.31
N ASP A 295 0.63 -4.95 13.53
CA ASP A 295 1.41 -3.86 12.93
C ASP A 295 1.84 -4.19 11.50
N ILE A 296 0.95 -3.91 10.54
CA ILE A 296 1.19 -4.15 9.11
C ILE A 296 1.93 -2.95 8.51
N HIS A 297 3.23 -3.12 8.27
CA HIS A 297 4.07 -2.15 7.57
C HIS A 297 4.81 -2.82 6.42
N SER A 298 5.20 -2.04 5.41
CA SER A 298 6.08 -2.54 4.36
C SER A 298 7.47 -2.88 4.95
N PRO A 299 8.01 -4.08 4.75
CA PRO A 299 9.27 -4.50 5.37
C PRO A 299 10.53 -3.93 4.67
N GLN A 300 10.36 -3.09 3.65
CA GLN A 300 11.39 -2.65 2.69
C GLN A 300 11.55 -1.12 2.63
N VAL A 301 11.08 -0.42 3.66
CA VAL A 301 11.14 1.04 3.80
C VAL A 301 11.64 1.40 5.20
N THR A 302 12.22 2.60 5.33
CA THR A 302 12.62 3.15 6.63
C THR A 302 11.41 3.52 7.48
N VAL A 303 11.65 3.72 8.78
CA VAL A 303 10.75 4.51 9.65
C VAL A 303 10.38 5.84 8.98
N TYR A 304 11.34 6.66 8.59
CA TYR A 304 11.07 8.00 8.04
C TYR A 304 10.30 7.97 6.70
N GLU A 305 10.61 7.05 5.78
CA GLU A 305 9.88 6.90 4.52
C GLU A 305 8.44 6.41 4.74
N SER A 306 8.21 5.54 5.73
CA SER A 306 6.86 5.12 6.11
C SER A 306 6.01 6.32 6.54
N LEU A 307 6.60 7.21 7.34
CA LEU A 307 5.99 8.47 7.76
C LEU A 307 5.81 9.42 6.58
N LEU A 308 6.84 9.68 5.78
CA LEU A 308 6.78 10.57 4.62
C LEU A 308 5.75 10.12 3.58
N TYR A 309 5.61 8.81 3.36
CA TYR A 309 4.59 8.23 2.48
C TYR A 309 3.17 8.42 3.05
N SER A 310 2.98 8.17 4.35
CA SER A 310 1.70 8.46 5.03
C SER A 310 1.36 9.95 4.94
N ALA A 311 2.34 10.84 5.20
CA ALA A 311 2.20 12.29 5.12
C ALA A 311 1.72 12.73 3.74
N TRP A 312 2.38 12.23 2.69
CA TRP A 312 2.07 12.64 1.31
C TRP A 312 0.70 12.17 0.82
N LEU A 313 0.18 11.07 1.37
CA LEU A 313 -1.13 10.54 1.03
C LEU A 313 -2.26 11.07 1.92
N ARG A 314 -2.00 11.42 3.19
CA ARG A 314 -3.05 11.79 4.15
C ARG A 314 -3.16 13.29 4.41
N LEU A 315 -2.06 14.05 4.27
CA LEU A 315 -2.10 15.51 4.45
C LEU A 315 -2.69 16.22 3.20
N PRO A 316 -3.26 17.43 3.37
CA PRO A 316 -3.75 18.23 2.25
C PRO A 316 -2.61 18.66 1.30
N PRO A 317 -2.86 18.78 -0.02
CA PRO A 317 -1.86 19.23 -1.00
C PRO A 317 -1.40 20.68 -0.80
N GLU A 318 -2.14 21.48 -0.02
CA GLU A 318 -1.80 22.84 0.37
C GLU A 318 -0.61 22.89 1.37
N VAL A 319 -0.29 21.77 2.03
CA VAL A 319 0.86 21.69 2.94
C VAL A 319 2.15 21.52 2.15
N ASP A 320 3.02 22.53 2.22
CA ASP A 320 4.30 22.56 1.54
C ASP A 320 5.29 21.49 2.06
N SER A 321 6.36 21.27 1.31
CA SER A 321 7.33 20.20 1.59
C SER A 321 8.17 20.44 2.85
N GLU A 322 8.45 21.69 3.22
CA GLU A 322 9.24 21.98 4.43
C GLU A 322 8.37 21.85 5.68
N THR A 323 7.15 22.39 5.68
CA THR A 323 6.20 22.19 6.79
C THR A 323 5.89 20.71 7.00
N ARG A 324 5.76 19.93 5.91
CA ARG A 324 5.60 18.47 6.00
C ARG A 324 6.82 17.78 6.63
N ARG A 325 8.04 18.16 6.25
CA ARG A 325 9.28 17.61 6.82
C ARG A 325 9.38 17.94 8.31
N MET A 326 9.20 19.20 8.70
CA MET A 326 9.21 19.64 10.10
C MET A 326 8.15 18.91 10.93
N PHE A 327 6.97 18.66 10.37
CA PHE A 327 5.92 17.92 11.05
C PHE A 327 6.25 16.42 11.24
N ILE A 328 6.90 15.78 10.26
CA ILE A 328 7.37 14.39 10.42
C ILE A 328 8.44 14.29 11.51
N GLU A 329 9.40 15.23 11.52
CA GLU A 329 10.44 15.31 12.56
C GLU A 329 9.82 15.46 13.96
N GLU A 330 8.82 16.34 14.12
CA GLU A 330 8.10 16.50 15.38
C GLU A 330 7.31 15.24 15.81
N VAL A 331 6.68 14.52 14.87
CA VAL A 331 6.03 13.25 15.21
C VAL A 331 7.06 12.20 15.63
N MET A 332 8.24 12.18 15.01
CA MET A 332 9.34 11.28 15.38
C MET A 332 9.93 11.60 16.76
N ASP A 333 10.03 12.88 17.14
CA ASP A 333 10.34 13.32 18.50
C ASP A 333 9.31 12.78 19.49
N LEU A 334 8.01 12.98 19.21
CA LEU A 334 6.89 12.64 20.09
C LEU A 334 6.80 11.15 20.44
N VAL A 335 7.10 10.29 19.45
CA VAL A 335 7.14 8.83 19.59
C VAL A 335 8.56 8.28 19.87
N GLU A 336 9.54 9.15 20.09
CA GLU A 336 10.93 8.78 20.43
C GLU A 336 11.60 7.84 19.40
N LEU A 337 11.29 8.01 18.10
CA LEU A 337 11.83 7.17 17.01
C LEU A 337 13.03 7.79 16.29
N ASN A 338 13.54 8.96 16.70
CA ASN A 338 14.69 9.62 16.06
C ASN A 338 15.92 8.73 15.85
N PRO A 339 16.37 7.89 16.81
CA PRO A 339 17.53 7.01 16.61
C PRO A 339 17.30 5.96 15.50
N LEU A 340 16.04 5.73 15.13
CA LEU A 340 15.59 4.72 14.18
C LEU A 340 15.15 5.35 12.84
N HIS A 341 15.41 6.65 12.62
CA HIS A 341 15.04 7.40 11.42
C HIS A 341 15.33 6.66 10.10
N HIS A 342 16.53 6.09 9.99
CA HIS A 342 17.01 5.34 8.83
C HIS A 342 16.99 3.81 9.01
N ALA A 343 16.23 3.29 9.99
CA ALA A 343 16.17 1.87 10.29
C ALA A 343 15.09 1.14 9.49
N LEU A 344 15.46 -0.03 8.96
CA LEU A 344 14.59 -0.94 8.22
C LEU A 344 13.45 -1.43 9.10
N VAL A 345 12.22 -1.21 8.63
CA VAL A 345 11.03 -1.75 9.30
C VAL A 345 11.11 -3.28 9.37
N GLY A 346 11.49 -3.95 8.29
CA GLY A 346 11.72 -5.40 8.25
C GLY A 346 10.49 -6.28 8.53
N LEU A 347 10.69 -7.60 8.49
CA LEU A 347 9.64 -8.60 8.68
C LEU A 347 9.41 -8.90 10.17
N PRO A 348 8.15 -8.89 10.66
CA PRO A 348 7.84 -9.21 12.05
C PRO A 348 8.45 -10.53 12.52
N GLY A 349 9.16 -10.50 13.65
CA GLY A 349 9.79 -11.68 14.25
C GLY A 349 11.03 -12.23 13.52
N VAL A 350 11.49 -11.59 12.44
CA VAL A 350 12.65 -12.05 11.66
C VAL A 350 13.77 -11.01 11.60
N ASN A 351 13.48 -9.77 11.22
CA ASN A 351 14.48 -8.71 11.07
C ASN A 351 13.87 -7.29 11.11
N GLY A 352 14.73 -6.28 11.21
CA GLY A 352 14.34 -4.87 11.30
C GLY A 352 13.94 -4.48 12.72
N LEU A 353 12.85 -3.72 12.84
CA LEU A 353 12.36 -3.18 14.12
C LEU A 353 11.86 -4.27 15.07
N SER A 354 12.14 -4.08 16.37
CA SER A 354 11.53 -4.84 17.46
C SER A 354 10.01 -4.66 17.48
N THR A 355 9.29 -5.53 18.22
CA THR A 355 7.83 -5.41 18.40
C THR A 355 7.44 -4.06 19.00
N GLU A 356 8.20 -3.62 20.00
CA GLU A 356 8.08 -2.33 20.69
C GLU A 356 8.24 -1.13 19.73
N GLN A 357 9.32 -1.12 18.95
CA GLN A 357 9.61 -0.06 17.98
C GLN A 357 8.59 -0.03 16.84
N ARG A 358 8.12 -1.21 16.42
CA ARG A 358 7.09 -1.35 15.38
C ARG A 358 5.72 -0.86 15.84
N LYS A 359 5.35 -1.08 17.11
CA LYS A 359 4.14 -0.49 17.73
C LYS A 359 4.20 1.04 17.72
N ARG A 360 5.34 1.63 18.10
CA ARG A 360 5.56 3.09 18.01
C ARG A 360 5.51 3.61 16.58
N LEU A 361 6.01 2.85 15.60
CA LEU A 361 5.88 3.20 14.18
C LEU A 361 4.42 3.20 13.72
N THR A 362 3.59 2.23 14.13
CA THR A 362 2.15 2.23 13.84
C THR A 362 1.48 3.50 14.36
N ILE A 363 1.76 3.88 15.61
CA ILE A 363 1.25 5.12 16.22
C ILE A 363 1.72 6.36 15.43
N ALA A 364 2.99 6.41 15.04
CA ALA A 364 3.55 7.51 14.27
C ALA A 364 2.95 7.65 12.86
N VAL A 365 2.74 6.53 12.15
CA VAL A 365 2.15 6.51 10.79
C VAL A 365 0.71 7.03 10.80
N GLU A 366 -0.05 6.75 11.86
CA GLU A 366 -1.39 7.31 12.06
C GLU A 366 -1.33 8.80 12.49
N LEU A 367 -0.41 9.19 13.37
CA LEU A 367 -0.24 10.58 13.82
C LEU A 367 0.14 11.55 12.71
N VAL A 368 0.90 11.09 11.72
CA VAL A 368 1.29 11.88 10.54
C VAL A 368 0.10 12.25 9.64
N ALA A 369 -1.08 11.64 9.82
CA ALA A 369 -2.32 12.11 9.21
C ALA A 369 -2.85 13.42 9.84
N ASN A 370 -2.24 13.88 10.94
CA ASN A 370 -2.74 14.89 11.85
C ASN A 370 -4.20 14.64 12.35
N PRO A 371 -4.51 13.46 12.90
CA PRO A 371 -5.86 13.14 13.39
C PRO A 371 -6.16 13.83 14.71
N SER A 372 -7.43 14.18 14.95
CA SER A 372 -7.93 14.72 16.23
C SER A 372 -8.36 13.63 17.22
N ILE A 373 -8.79 12.48 16.69
CA ILE A 373 -9.28 11.32 17.45
C ILE A 373 -8.44 10.10 17.05
N ILE A 374 -7.95 9.32 18.03
CA ILE A 374 -7.15 8.12 17.77
C ILE A 374 -7.71 6.94 18.57
N PHE A 375 -7.95 5.84 17.86
CA PHE A 375 -8.26 4.52 18.44
C PHE A 375 -7.03 3.62 18.38
N MET A 376 -6.74 2.87 19.43
CA MET A 376 -5.62 1.92 19.47
C MET A 376 -6.06 0.56 20.00
N ASP A 377 -5.97 -0.48 19.17
CA ASP A 377 -6.36 -1.84 19.57
C ASP A 377 -5.18 -2.59 20.20
N GLU A 378 -5.26 -2.82 21.51
CA GLU A 378 -4.28 -3.51 22.35
C GLU A 378 -2.80 -3.12 22.07
N PRO A 379 -2.43 -1.84 22.27
CA PRO A 379 -1.08 -1.32 21.96
C PRO A 379 0.02 -2.00 22.80
N THR A 380 -0.32 -2.63 23.92
CA THR A 380 0.60 -3.37 24.79
C THR A 380 0.66 -4.87 24.50
N SER A 381 -0.09 -5.38 23.50
CA SER A 381 -0.12 -6.80 23.16
C SER A 381 1.23 -7.30 22.62
N GLY A 382 1.66 -8.50 23.04
CA GLY A 382 2.92 -9.11 22.60
C GLY A 382 4.20 -8.40 23.09
N LEU A 383 4.10 -7.48 24.06
CA LEU A 383 5.22 -6.77 24.68
C LEU A 383 5.51 -7.28 26.09
N ASP A 384 6.75 -7.13 26.55
CA ASP A 384 7.08 -7.28 27.97
C ASP A 384 6.71 -6.00 28.74
N ALA A 385 6.74 -6.04 30.07
CA ALA A 385 6.31 -4.92 30.91
C ALA A 385 7.10 -3.62 30.64
N ARG A 386 8.39 -3.73 30.29
CA ARG A 386 9.24 -2.57 29.98
C ARG A 386 8.90 -1.97 28.61
N ALA A 387 8.78 -2.78 27.58
CA ALA A 387 8.38 -2.35 26.24
C ALA A 387 6.98 -1.73 26.24
N ALA A 388 6.04 -2.36 26.95
CA ALA A 388 4.69 -1.84 27.12
C ALA A 388 4.67 -0.46 27.80
N ALA A 389 5.52 -0.23 28.81
CA ALA A 389 5.64 1.07 29.45
C ALA A 389 6.21 2.16 28.51
N ILE A 390 7.17 1.83 27.64
CA ILE A 390 7.72 2.78 26.64
C ILE A 390 6.64 3.16 25.62
N VAL A 391 5.91 2.17 25.07
CA VAL A 391 4.78 2.45 24.16
C VAL A 391 3.73 3.32 24.85
N MET A 392 3.33 2.99 26.08
CA MET A 392 2.34 3.77 26.83
C MET A 392 2.81 5.19 27.17
N ARG A 393 4.12 5.43 27.35
CA ARG A 393 4.67 6.79 27.46
C ARG A 393 4.44 7.59 26.17
N THR A 394 4.67 7.00 24.99
CA THR A 394 4.41 7.70 23.72
C THR A 394 2.92 7.94 23.46
N VAL A 395 2.04 7.04 23.93
CA VAL A 395 0.59 7.25 23.94
C VAL A 395 0.21 8.42 24.86
N ARG A 396 0.78 8.51 26.07
CA ARG A 396 0.57 9.64 26.99
C ARG A 396 1.04 10.96 26.38
N ASN A 397 2.26 11.01 25.84
CA ASN A 397 2.79 12.17 25.10
C ASN A 397 1.82 12.61 23.98
N THR A 398 1.24 11.64 23.28
CA THR A 398 0.26 11.90 22.21
C THR A 398 -1.03 12.53 22.74
N VAL A 399 -1.57 12.05 23.86
CA VAL A 399 -2.76 12.63 24.50
C VAL A 399 -2.48 14.07 24.95
N ASP A 400 -1.31 14.32 25.52
CA ASP A 400 -0.88 15.62 26.04
C ASP A 400 -0.79 16.72 24.96
N THR A 401 -0.77 16.35 23.67
CA THR A 401 -0.94 17.31 22.56
C THR A 401 -2.36 17.89 22.43
N GLY A 402 -3.32 17.38 23.21
CA GLY A 402 -4.74 17.79 23.17
C GLY A 402 -5.61 16.88 22.30
N ARG A 403 -5.18 15.64 22.00
CA ARG A 403 -5.95 14.68 21.21
C ARG A 403 -6.92 13.85 22.05
N THR A 404 -7.99 13.36 21.44
CA THR A 404 -8.86 12.34 22.04
C THR A 404 -8.26 10.96 21.74
N VAL A 405 -7.81 10.22 22.76
CA VAL A 405 -7.17 8.91 22.57
C VAL A 405 -7.85 7.84 23.41
N VAL A 406 -8.22 6.75 22.74
CA VAL A 406 -8.91 5.59 23.32
C VAL A 406 -8.10 4.35 22.97
N CYS A 407 -7.80 3.51 23.96
CA CYS A 407 -7.18 2.23 23.68
C CYS A 407 -7.84 1.06 24.41
N THR A 408 -7.93 -0.09 23.74
CA THR A 408 -8.30 -1.34 24.39
C THR A 408 -7.09 -1.91 25.11
N ILE A 409 -7.24 -2.38 26.35
CA ILE A 409 -6.16 -3.05 27.09
C ILE A 409 -6.67 -4.30 27.80
N HIS A 410 -5.83 -5.34 27.79
CA HIS A 410 -6.04 -6.60 28.50
C HIS A 410 -4.99 -6.75 29.61
N GLN A 411 -5.43 -6.70 30.88
CA GLN A 411 -4.62 -6.97 32.08
C GLN A 411 -3.27 -6.20 32.16
N PRO A 412 -3.28 -4.86 32.31
CA PRO A 412 -2.08 -4.04 32.43
C PRO A 412 -1.35 -4.23 33.77
N SER A 413 -0.07 -3.84 33.82
CA SER A 413 0.64 -3.59 35.09
C SER A 413 0.06 -2.38 35.82
N ILE A 414 0.38 -2.23 37.11
CA ILE A 414 -0.07 -1.08 37.93
C ILE A 414 0.38 0.24 37.29
N ASP A 415 1.67 0.37 36.95
CA ASP A 415 2.23 1.59 36.33
C ASP A 415 1.53 1.99 35.02
N ILE A 416 1.12 1.01 34.21
CA ILE A 416 0.38 1.26 32.97
C ILE A 416 -1.08 1.62 33.27
N PHE A 417 -1.71 0.99 34.27
CA PHE A 417 -3.08 1.26 34.65
C PHE A 417 -3.25 2.66 35.24
N GLU A 418 -2.26 3.13 36.02
CA GLU A 418 -2.28 4.46 36.63
C GLU A 418 -1.95 5.60 35.65
N ALA A 419 -1.47 5.29 34.43
CA ALA A 419 -1.28 6.27 33.37
C ALA A 419 -2.58 6.72 32.67
N PHE A 420 -3.71 6.06 32.97
CA PHE A 420 -5.03 6.36 32.43
C PHE A 420 -5.79 7.41 33.26
N ASP A 421 -6.47 8.31 32.57
CA ASP A 421 -7.34 9.31 33.21
C ASP A 421 -8.71 8.70 33.49
N GLU A 422 -9.27 8.02 32.48
CA GLU A 422 -10.61 7.45 32.48
C GLU A 422 -10.62 5.97 32.10
N LEU A 423 -11.58 5.25 32.65
CA LEU A 423 -11.83 3.83 32.40
C LEU A 423 -13.25 3.63 31.88
N PHE A 424 -13.37 2.92 30.77
CA PHE A 424 -14.60 2.38 30.23
C PHE A 424 -14.57 0.85 30.39
N LEU A 425 -15.36 0.31 31.31
CA LEU A 425 -15.36 -1.10 31.67
C LEU A 425 -16.62 -1.81 31.19
N MET A 426 -16.44 -2.85 30.39
CA MET A 426 -17.51 -3.68 29.81
C MET A 426 -17.52 -5.09 30.41
N LYS A 427 -18.72 -5.63 30.69
CA LYS A 427 -18.92 -7.05 31.01
C LYS A 427 -19.30 -7.88 29.78
N ARG A 428 -19.25 -9.21 29.91
CA ARG A 428 -19.69 -10.14 28.88
C ARG A 428 -21.16 -9.89 28.53
N GLY A 429 -21.46 -9.80 27.24
CA GLY A 429 -22.81 -9.48 26.75
C GLY A 429 -23.00 -8.03 26.29
N GLY A 430 -21.92 -7.23 26.19
CA GLY A 430 -21.97 -5.92 25.53
C GLY A 430 -22.59 -4.82 26.37
N GLN A 431 -22.33 -4.83 27.68
CA GLN A 431 -22.89 -3.90 28.65
C GLN A 431 -21.79 -3.25 29.48
N GLU A 432 -21.89 -1.95 29.69
CA GLU A 432 -21.04 -1.16 30.57
C GLU A 432 -21.40 -1.36 32.06
N ILE A 433 -20.37 -1.37 32.91
CA ILE A 433 -20.48 -1.57 34.37
C ILE A 433 -19.71 -0.52 35.19
N TYR A 434 -18.81 0.22 34.55
CA TYR A 434 -18.16 1.43 35.07
C TYR A 434 -17.70 2.27 33.88
N VAL A 435 -18.03 3.57 33.88
CA VAL A 435 -17.43 4.53 32.95
C VAL A 435 -17.11 5.79 33.75
N GLY A 436 -15.85 6.23 33.77
CA GLY A 436 -15.46 7.45 34.49
C GLY A 436 -14.00 7.49 34.91
N PRO A 437 -13.60 8.52 35.69
CA PRO A 437 -12.21 8.72 36.07
C PRO A 437 -11.70 7.64 37.02
N LEU A 438 -10.44 7.22 36.86
CA LEU A 438 -9.79 6.28 37.80
C LEU A 438 -9.46 6.95 39.14
N GLY A 439 -9.06 8.22 39.10
CA GLY A 439 -8.53 8.96 40.24
C GLY A 439 -7.11 8.52 40.61
N HIS A 440 -6.43 9.33 41.42
CA HIS A 440 -5.05 9.05 41.85
C HIS A 440 -4.97 7.68 42.53
N HIS A 441 -4.01 6.84 42.12
CA HIS A 441 -3.87 5.43 42.53
C HIS A 441 -5.18 4.62 42.45
N SER A 442 -5.99 4.80 41.39
CA SER A 442 -7.28 4.12 41.18
C SER A 442 -8.32 4.31 42.30
N THR A 443 -8.18 5.35 43.14
CA THR A 443 -8.99 5.50 44.36
C THR A 443 -10.49 5.73 44.12
N HIS A 444 -10.92 6.26 42.97
CA HIS A 444 -12.34 6.38 42.66
C HIS A 444 -12.94 5.04 42.26
N LEU A 445 -12.22 4.28 41.44
CA LEU A 445 -12.59 2.92 41.01
C LEU A 445 -12.72 1.97 42.21
N ILE A 446 -11.73 1.95 43.10
CA ILE A 446 -11.72 1.08 44.28
C ILE A 446 -12.91 1.41 45.18
N LYS A 447 -13.14 2.69 45.49
CA LYS A 447 -14.29 3.13 46.30
C LYS A 447 -15.64 2.76 45.69
N TYR A 448 -15.77 2.80 44.35
CA TYR A 448 -17.00 2.41 43.67
C TYR A 448 -17.29 0.91 43.86
N PHE A 449 -16.31 0.05 43.62
CA PHE A 449 -16.49 -1.40 43.77
C PHE A 449 -16.58 -1.85 45.24
N GLU A 450 -15.83 -1.25 46.16
CA GLU A 450 -15.93 -1.54 47.61
C GLU A 450 -17.24 -1.05 48.26
N ALA A 451 -17.98 -0.13 47.61
CA ALA A 451 -19.30 0.30 48.06
C ALA A 451 -20.42 -0.71 47.72
N ILE A 452 -20.13 -1.74 46.92
CA ILE A 452 -21.08 -2.79 46.55
C ILE A 452 -21.04 -3.90 47.61
N GLU A 453 -22.20 -4.22 48.19
CA GLU A 453 -22.28 -5.24 49.24
C GLU A 453 -21.77 -6.61 48.76
N GLY A 454 -20.93 -7.25 49.57
CA GLY A 454 -20.34 -8.56 49.29
C GLY A 454 -19.08 -8.56 48.41
N VAL A 455 -18.68 -7.43 47.82
CA VAL A 455 -17.39 -7.33 47.13
C VAL A 455 -16.23 -7.43 48.12
N SER A 456 -15.22 -8.23 47.79
CA SER A 456 -14.01 -8.35 48.59
C SER A 456 -13.13 -7.11 48.43
N LYS A 457 -12.73 -6.51 49.56
CA LYS A 457 -11.79 -5.37 49.57
C LYS A 457 -10.47 -5.74 48.91
N ILE A 458 -9.85 -4.76 48.27
CA ILE A 458 -8.55 -4.95 47.62
C ILE A 458 -7.47 -5.23 48.68
N LYS A 459 -6.55 -6.16 48.36
CA LYS A 459 -5.40 -6.46 49.22
C LYS A 459 -4.30 -5.43 48.99
N ASP A 460 -3.57 -5.07 50.04
CA ASP A 460 -2.44 -4.15 49.92
C ASP A 460 -1.38 -4.69 48.94
N GLY A 461 -0.86 -3.80 48.09
CA GLY A 461 0.05 -4.14 46.97
C GLY A 461 -0.54 -4.97 45.82
N TYR A 462 -1.85 -5.26 45.80
CA TYR A 462 -2.48 -6.02 44.71
C TYR A 462 -2.91 -5.11 43.55
N ASN A 463 -2.81 -5.59 42.31
CA ASN A 463 -3.10 -4.80 41.11
C ASN A 463 -4.61 -4.47 40.99
N PRO A 464 -5.02 -3.18 41.02
CA PRO A 464 -6.42 -2.79 40.90
C PRO A 464 -7.09 -3.26 39.60
N ALA A 465 -6.36 -3.29 38.48
CA ALA A 465 -6.89 -3.73 37.20
C ALA A 465 -7.24 -5.23 37.22
N THR A 466 -6.40 -6.06 37.86
CA THR A 466 -6.64 -7.49 38.01
C THR A 466 -7.80 -7.74 38.97
N TRP A 467 -7.80 -7.10 40.14
CA TRP A 467 -8.86 -7.24 41.15
C TRP A 467 -10.23 -6.86 40.59
N MET A 468 -10.32 -5.75 39.87
CA MET A 468 -11.55 -5.31 39.21
C MET A 468 -12.08 -6.36 38.22
N LEU A 469 -11.21 -6.98 37.41
CA LEU A 469 -11.61 -8.02 36.44
C LEU A 469 -12.03 -9.34 37.13
N GLU A 470 -11.45 -9.65 38.30
CA GLU A 470 -11.86 -10.80 39.12
C GLU A 470 -13.23 -10.56 39.79
N VAL A 471 -13.42 -9.39 40.40
CA VAL A 471 -14.67 -8.98 41.06
C VAL A 471 -15.84 -8.85 40.08
N SER A 472 -15.59 -8.29 38.89
CA SER A 472 -16.60 -8.16 37.83
C SER A 472 -16.78 -9.41 36.95
N SER A 473 -16.19 -10.54 37.34
CA SER A 473 -16.36 -11.81 36.62
C SER A 473 -17.79 -12.36 36.76
N SER A 474 -18.29 -13.01 35.71
CA SER A 474 -19.67 -13.57 35.72
C SER A 474 -19.89 -14.64 36.80
N ALA A 475 -18.83 -15.30 37.26
CA ALA A 475 -18.90 -16.25 38.37
C ALA A 475 -19.14 -15.53 39.71
N GLN A 476 -18.45 -14.40 39.94
CA GLN A 476 -18.64 -13.57 41.13
C GLN A 476 -19.99 -12.85 41.10
N GLU A 477 -20.42 -12.37 39.92
CA GLU A 477 -21.75 -11.78 39.71
C GLU A 477 -22.88 -12.75 40.10
N MET A 478 -22.78 -14.02 39.67
CA MET A 478 -23.72 -15.08 40.09
C MET A 478 -23.61 -15.46 41.58
N ALA A 479 -22.41 -15.46 42.16
CA ALA A 479 -22.21 -15.79 43.57
C ALA A 479 -22.76 -14.71 44.52
N LEU A 480 -22.72 -13.44 44.11
CA LEU A 480 -23.26 -12.30 44.84
C LEU A 480 -24.76 -12.09 44.58
N GLY A 481 -25.31 -12.62 43.48
CA GLY A 481 -26.71 -12.45 43.11
C GLY A 481 -27.05 -11.01 42.65
N VAL A 482 -26.05 -10.24 42.21
CA VAL A 482 -26.19 -8.85 41.75
C VAL A 482 -26.02 -8.75 40.24
N ASP A 483 -26.46 -7.65 39.64
CA ASP A 483 -26.13 -7.28 38.25
C ASP A 483 -25.38 -5.94 38.25
N PHE A 484 -24.09 -5.99 37.89
CA PHE A 484 -23.24 -4.80 37.91
C PHE A 484 -23.69 -3.72 36.91
N CYS A 485 -24.41 -4.07 35.84
CA CYS A 485 -24.95 -3.10 34.88
C CYS A 485 -26.13 -2.34 35.49
N ASN A 486 -27.01 -3.03 36.23
CA ASN A 486 -28.13 -2.37 36.92
C ASN A 486 -27.65 -1.48 38.08
N ILE A 487 -26.59 -1.88 38.79
CA ILE A 487 -25.93 -1.02 39.79
C ILE A 487 -25.39 0.24 39.11
N TYR A 488 -24.66 0.08 38.00
CA TYR A 488 -24.10 1.21 37.26
C TYR A 488 -25.17 2.16 36.73
N LYS A 489 -26.22 1.66 36.05
CA LYS A 489 -27.31 2.49 35.50
C LYS A 489 -28.09 3.26 36.58
N ASN A 490 -28.14 2.76 37.81
CA ASN A 490 -28.75 3.47 38.95
C ASN A 490 -27.79 4.42 39.68
N SER A 491 -26.49 4.39 39.39
CA SER A 491 -25.47 5.19 40.06
C SER A 491 -25.46 6.66 39.62
N ASP A 492 -24.97 7.54 40.48
CA ASP A 492 -24.71 8.95 40.12
C ASP A 492 -23.62 9.10 39.04
N LEU A 493 -22.77 8.08 38.85
CA LEU A 493 -21.75 8.07 37.81
C LEU A 493 -22.39 8.01 36.41
N PHE A 494 -23.38 7.12 36.21
CA PHE A 494 -24.14 7.04 34.96
C PHE A 494 -24.92 8.34 34.68
N ARG A 495 -25.52 8.95 35.72
CA ARG A 495 -26.22 10.25 35.59
C ARG A 495 -25.27 11.37 35.13
N ARG A 496 -24.07 11.44 35.70
CA ARG A 496 -23.02 12.40 35.29
C ARG A 496 -22.59 12.18 33.85
N ASN A 497 -22.42 10.92 33.43
CA ASN A 497 -22.03 10.61 32.06
C ASN A 497 -23.13 10.94 31.05
N LYS A 498 -24.41 10.66 31.34
CA LYS A 498 -25.53 11.09 30.51
C LYS A 498 -25.64 12.62 30.40
N ALA A 499 -25.38 13.36 31.47
CA ALA A 499 -25.29 14.82 31.43
C ALA A 499 -24.12 15.29 30.53
N LEU A 500 -22.94 14.70 30.66
CA LEU A 500 -21.76 14.99 29.85
C LEU A 500 -21.97 14.67 28.35
N ILE A 501 -22.64 13.56 28.04
CA ILE A 501 -23.04 13.21 26.67
C ILE A 501 -23.99 14.25 26.10
N SER A 502 -25.00 14.69 26.88
CA SER A 502 -25.94 15.72 26.46
C SER A 502 -25.26 17.09 26.24
N GLU A 503 -24.27 17.44 27.06
CA GLU A 503 -23.48 18.68 26.91
C GLU A 503 -22.63 18.62 25.63
N LEU A 504 -21.83 17.57 25.47
CA LEU A 504 -20.93 17.37 24.32
C LEU A 504 -21.65 17.04 23.00
N SER A 505 -22.93 16.64 23.06
CA SER A 505 -23.80 16.50 21.89
C SER A 505 -24.39 17.82 21.40
N THR A 506 -24.23 18.93 22.14
CA THR A 506 -24.58 20.26 21.63
C THR A 506 -23.37 20.94 21.00
N PRO A 507 -23.45 21.43 19.75
CA PRO A 507 -22.33 22.07 19.08
C PRO A 507 -22.00 23.42 19.73
N ALA A 508 -20.71 23.71 19.89
CA ALA A 508 -20.26 24.98 20.45
C ALA A 508 -20.63 26.17 19.54
N PRO A 509 -20.97 27.35 20.10
CA PRO A 509 -21.27 28.53 19.29
C PRO A 509 -20.08 28.92 18.42
N ASN A 510 -20.35 29.18 17.13
CA ASN A 510 -19.39 29.39 16.03
C ASN A 510 -18.59 28.15 15.56
N SER A 511 -18.90 26.94 16.02
CA SER A 511 -18.40 25.72 15.35
C SER A 511 -19.08 25.49 14.00
N ALA A 512 -18.41 24.77 13.10
CA ALA A 512 -18.97 24.32 11.83
C ALA A 512 -18.83 22.80 11.70
N ASP A 513 -19.73 22.16 10.96
CA ASP A 513 -19.61 20.75 10.60
C ASP A 513 -18.40 20.54 9.67
N LEU A 514 -17.76 19.39 9.81
CA LEU A 514 -16.53 19.05 9.10
C LEU A 514 -16.80 18.91 7.59
N TYR A 515 -16.03 19.61 6.77
CA TYR A 515 -16.16 19.61 5.31
C TYR A 515 -14.82 19.45 4.61
N PHE A 516 -14.77 18.56 3.61
CA PHE A 516 -13.61 18.33 2.77
C PHE A 516 -14.01 18.29 1.28
N PRO A 517 -13.25 18.91 0.37
CA PRO A 517 -13.64 19.02 -1.04
C PRO A 517 -13.47 17.73 -1.85
N THR A 518 -12.67 16.77 -1.37
CA THR A 518 -12.40 15.49 -2.06
C THR A 518 -12.30 14.32 -1.08
N LYS A 519 -12.70 13.14 -1.55
CA LYS A 519 -12.62 11.85 -0.84
C LYS A 519 -11.19 11.29 -0.74
N TYR A 520 -10.31 11.67 -1.66
CA TYR A 520 -8.88 11.32 -1.68
C TYR A 520 -8.02 12.59 -1.89
N SER A 521 -6.80 12.57 -1.40
CA SER A 521 -5.84 13.69 -1.46
C SER A 521 -5.23 13.93 -2.85
N THR A 522 -5.15 12.90 -3.69
CA THR A 522 -4.55 12.97 -5.04
C THR A 522 -5.55 12.54 -6.12
N SER A 523 -5.46 13.15 -7.30
CA SER A 523 -6.47 12.97 -8.35
C SER A 523 -6.17 11.77 -9.27
N PHE A 524 -7.21 11.04 -9.65
CA PHE A 524 -7.17 9.94 -10.61
C PHE A 524 -6.60 10.36 -11.99
N PHE A 525 -6.92 11.58 -12.44
CA PHE A 525 -6.52 12.12 -13.75
C PHE A 525 -4.99 12.19 -13.92
N THR A 526 -4.27 12.56 -12.86
CA THR A 526 -2.80 12.68 -12.88
C THR A 526 -2.10 11.36 -13.16
N GLN A 527 -2.69 10.23 -12.72
CA GLN A 527 -2.12 8.89 -12.91
C GLN A 527 -2.29 8.39 -14.35
N SER A 528 -3.43 8.69 -15.00
CA SER A 528 -3.70 8.27 -16.39
C SER A 528 -2.85 9.04 -17.40
N LEU A 529 -2.57 10.33 -17.15
CA LEU A 529 -1.84 11.20 -18.09
C LEU A 529 -0.41 10.72 -18.35
N MET A 530 0.27 10.13 -17.35
CA MET A 530 1.66 9.66 -17.51
C MET A 530 1.79 8.43 -18.42
N PHE A 531 0.76 7.58 -18.54
CA PHE A 531 0.81 6.41 -19.42
C PHE A 531 0.53 6.76 -20.88
N GLY A 532 -0.36 7.71 -21.14
CA GLY A 532 -0.78 8.05 -22.50
C GLY A 532 0.27 8.84 -23.30
N THR A 533 1.08 9.67 -22.65
CA THR A 533 2.10 10.51 -23.33
C THR A 533 3.20 9.70 -24.00
N MET A 534 3.41 8.45 -23.59
CA MET A 534 4.42 7.55 -24.16
C MET A 534 4.11 7.07 -25.59
N PHE A 535 2.84 7.08 -26.00
CA PHE A 535 2.39 6.57 -27.30
C PHE A 535 1.80 7.65 -28.23
N TRP A 536 2.14 8.92 -27.97
CA TRP A 536 1.55 10.07 -28.66
C TRP A 536 1.83 10.10 -30.17
N ASP A 537 0.77 10.14 -30.98
CA ASP A 537 0.80 10.39 -32.44
C ASP A 537 1.64 9.37 -33.23
N LEU A 538 1.36 8.08 -33.01
CA LEU A 538 1.99 6.91 -33.64
C LEU A 538 1.05 6.14 -34.60
N GLY A 539 -0.25 6.36 -34.53
CA GLY A 539 -1.29 5.74 -35.39
C GLY A 539 -1.56 6.48 -36.69
N SER A 540 -1.23 7.77 -36.75
CA SER A 540 -1.60 8.70 -37.83
C SER A 540 -0.73 8.58 -39.10
N LYS A 541 0.46 7.98 -38.99
CA LYS A 541 1.46 7.87 -40.07
C LYS A 541 1.44 6.49 -40.70
N LEU A 542 1.16 6.44 -42.01
CA LEU A 542 1.02 5.20 -42.79
C LEU A 542 1.79 5.25 -44.11
N ASP A 543 2.78 6.13 -44.23
CA ASP A 543 3.44 6.44 -45.51
C ASP A 543 4.60 5.50 -45.86
N GLY A 544 4.96 4.56 -44.97
CA GLY A 544 5.97 3.54 -45.22
C GLY A 544 5.77 2.26 -44.40
N THR A 545 6.35 1.14 -44.88
CA THR A 545 6.18 -0.20 -44.27
C THR A 545 6.66 -0.25 -42.82
N GLN A 546 7.71 0.50 -42.50
CA GLN A 546 8.25 0.61 -41.16
C GLN A 546 7.32 1.39 -40.21
N ASP A 547 6.54 2.35 -40.70
CA ASP A 547 5.59 3.12 -39.87
C ASP A 547 4.43 2.23 -39.42
N LEU A 548 3.93 1.37 -40.31
CA LEU A 548 2.95 0.34 -39.97
C LEU A 548 3.51 -0.65 -38.93
N PHE A 549 4.77 -1.08 -39.05
CA PHE A 549 5.41 -1.91 -38.01
C PHE A 549 5.50 -1.20 -36.66
N ASN A 550 5.89 0.08 -36.66
CA ASN A 550 5.97 0.90 -35.45
C ASN A 550 4.60 1.00 -34.76
N SER A 551 3.54 1.19 -35.55
CA SER A 551 2.17 1.34 -35.05
C SER A 551 1.55 0.02 -34.56
N ILE A 552 1.80 -1.09 -35.25
CA ILE A 552 1.45 -2.43 -34.75
C ILE A 552 2.26 -2.75 -33.46
N GLY A 553 3.51 -2.31 -33.40
CA GLY A 553 4.37 -2.45 -32.23
C GLY A 553 3.88 -1.70 -31.00
N SER A 554 3.25 -0.54 -31.15
CA SER A 554 2.65 0.21 -30.02
C SER A 554 1.43 -0.52 -29.45
N ILE A 555 0.55 -1.05 -30.31
CA ILE A 555 -0.58 -1.92 -29.92
C ILE A 555 -0.07 -3.13 -29.14
N TYR A 556 0.94 -3.81 -29.68
CA TYR A 556 1.56 -4.98 -29.05
C TYR A 556 2.16 -4.66 -27.67
N ALA A 557 2.88 -3.53 -27.54
CA ALA A 557 3.48 -3.11 -26.28
C ALA A 557 2.41 -2.76 -25.23
N ALA A 558 1.36 -2.03 -25.62
CA ALA A 558 0.24 -1.70 -24.73
C ALA A 558 -0.47 -2.96 -24.22
N VAL A 559 -0.88 -3.85 -25.12
CA VAL A 559 -1.59 -5.10 -24.80
C VAL A 559 -0.84 -5.97 -23.80
N LEU A 560 0.45 -6.25 -24.05
CA LEU A 560 1.24 -7.10 -23.16
C LEU A 560 1.51 -6.41 -21.82
N PHE A 561 1.87 -5.12 -21.81
CA PHE A 561 2.19 -4.41 -20.58
C PHE A 561 0.98 -4.31 -19.65
N LEU A 562 -0.16 -3.86 -20.18
CA LEU A 562 -1.40 -3.71 -19.41
C LEU A 562 -1.94 -5.04 -18.93
N GLY A 563 -1.93 -6.06 -19.80
CA GLY A 563 -2.39 -7.39 -19.46
C GLY A 563 -1.60 -7.99 -18.31
N VAL A 564 -0.27 -7.92 -18.37
CA VAL A 564 0.61 -8.43 -17.31
C VAL A 564 0.41 -7.66 -16.00
N GLN A 565 0.25 -6.33 -16.05
CA GLN A 565 -0.03 -5.53 -14.85
C GLN A 565 -1.40 -5.85 -14.24
N ASN A 566 -2.45 -5.96 -15.06
CA ASN A 566 -3.81 -6.25 -14.61
C ASN A 566 -3.94 -7.66 -13.99
N ALA A 567 -3.24 -8.63 -14.56
CA ALA A 567 -3.14 -9.95 -13.97
C ALA A 567 -2.38 -9.93 -12.64
N SER A 568 -1.34 -9.10 -12.50
CA SER A 568 -0.48 -9.05 -11.32
C SER A 568 -1.12 -8.32 -10.13
N SER A 569 -1.95 -7.31 -10.37
CA SER A 569 -2.66 -6.56 -9.31
C SER A 569 -3.77 -7.39 -8.63
N VAL A 570 -4.40 -8.30 -9.38
CA VAL A 570 -5.51 -9.14 -8.90
C VAL A 570 -5.03 -10.30 -8.02
N GLN A 571 -3.81 -10.81 -8.25
CA GLN A 571 -3.25 -11.95 -7.50
C GLN A 571 -3.28 -11.82 -5.96
N PRO A 572 -2.82 -10.72 -5.33
CA PRO A 572 -2.85 -10.59 -3.88
C PRO A 572 -4.28 -10.53 -3.31
N VAL A 573 -5.23 -9.89 -4.02
CA VAL A 573 -6.63 -9.76 -3.59
C VAL A 573 -7.28 -11.14 -3.49
N VAL A 574 -7.22 -11.93 -4.57
CA VAL A 574 -7.77 -13.30 -4.60
C VAL A 574 -7.07 -14.21 -3.60
N ALA A 575 -5.78 -14.00 -3.33
CA ALA A 575 -5.06 -14.78 -2.33
C ALA A 575 -5.61 -14.55 -0.91
N VAL A 576 -6.02 -13.33 -0.57
CA VAL A 576 -6.68 -12.99 0.70
C VAL A 576 -8.10 -13.53 0.74
N GLU A 577 -8.93 -13.24 -0.26
CA GLU A 577 -10.34 -13.68 -0.32
C GLU A 577 -10.47 -15.22 -0.25
N ARG A 578 -9.56 -15.94 -0.88
CA ARG A 578 -9.50 -17.41 -0.81
C ARG A 578 -9.32 -17.94 0.62
N THR A 579 -8.68 -17.19 1.53
CA THR A 579 -8.59 -17.60 2.95
C THR A 579 -9.94 -17.47 3.66
N VAL A 580 -10.71 -16.43 3.33
CA VAL A 580 -12.09 -16.23 3.81
C VAL A 580 -13.00 -17.32 3.25
N PHE A 581 -12.90 -17.60 1.94
CA PHE A 581 -13.60 -18.71 1.27
C PHE A 581 -13.39 -20.05 1.97
N TYR A 582 -12.15 -20.42 2.35
CA TYR A 582 -11.90 -21.69 3.02
C TYR A 582 -12.60 -21.77 4.39
N ARG A 583 -12.72 -20.65 5.12
CA ARG A 583 -13.48 -20.58 6.38
C ARG A 583 -14.98 -20.73 6.15
N GLU A 584 -15.55 -19.98 5.20
CA GLU A 584 -17.00 -20.00 4.92
C GLU A 584 -17.47 -21.32 4.30
N ARG A 585 -16.62 -21.95 3.47
CA ARG A 585 -16.82 -23.32 2.96
C ARG A 585 -16.75 -24.37 4.07
N ALA A 586 -15.88 -24.20 5.07
CA ALA A 586 -15.82 -25.10 6.23
C ALA A 586 -17.06 -24.97 7.12
N ALA A 587 -17.65 -23.77 7.20
CA ALA A 587 -18.94 -23.51 7.85
C ALA A 587 -20.16 -23.94 7.01
N GLY A 588 -19.97 -24.48 5.80
CA GLY A 588 -21.05 -24.97 4.93
C GLY A 588 -21.91 -23.90 4.26
N MET A 589 -21.53 -22.62 4.34
CA MET A 589 -22.36 -21.49 3.88
C MET A 589 -22.68 -21.54 2.37
N TYR A 590 -21.69 -21.93 1.55
CA TYR A 590 -21.86 -22.14 0.11
C TYR A 590 -20.75 -23.05 -0.44
N SER A 591 -20.97 -23.59 -1.65
CA SER A 591 -19.99 -24.44 -2.33
C SER A 591 -18.98 -23.64 -3.17
N ALA A 592 -17.92 -24.31 -3.64
CA ALA A 592 -16.83 -23.67 -4.39
C ALA A 592 -17.25 -22.98 -5.70
N LEU A 593 -18.31 -23.46 -6.35
CA LEU A 593 -18.72 -22.95 -7.67
C LEU A 593 -19.49 -21.61 -7.57
N PRO A 594 -20.52 -21.43 -6.71
CA PRO A 594 -21.13 -20.12 -6.46
C PRO A 594 -20.13 -19.02 -6.14
N TYR A 595 -19.14 -19.29 -5.28
CA TYR A 595 -18.07 -18.33 -4.97
C TYR A 595 -17.29 -17.93 -6.22
N ALA A 596 -16.78 -18.91 -6.98
CA ALA A 596 -15.98 -18.63 -8.16
C ALA A 596 -16.78 -17.90 -9.26
N PHE A 597 -18.07 -18.23 -9.44
CA PHE A 597 -18.96 -17.53 -10.35
C PHE A 597 -19.25 -16.10 -9.89
N ALA A 598 -19.49 -15.86 -8.59
CA ALA A 598 -19.68 -14.52 -8.05
C ALA A 598 -18.45 -13.65 -8.27
N GLN A 599 -17.25 -14.17 -7.97
CA GLN A 599 -15.98 -13.47 -8.16
C GLN A 599 -15.73 -13.14 -9.64
N VAL A 600 -15.94 -14.10 -10.56
CA VAL A 600 -15.86 -13.86 -12.01
C VAL A 600 -16.87 -12.80 -12.48
N LEU A 601 -18.08 -12.76 -11.90
CA LEU A 601 -19.15 -11.85 -12.30
C LEU A 601 -18.94 -10.42 -11.80
N ILE A 602 -18.30 -10.23 -10.64
CA ILE A 602 -17.93 -8.91 -10.08
C ILE A 602 -16.84 -8.23 -10.93
N GLU A 603 -15.91 -8.99 -11.51
CA GLU A 603 -14.85 -8.47 -12.37
C GLU A 603 -15.37 -7.94 -13.72
N LEU A 604 -16.48 -8.49 -14.25
CA LEU A 604 -17.04 -8.09 -15.55
C LEU A 604 -17.31 -6.57 -15.68
N PRO A 605 -18.07 -5.90 -14.78
CA PRO A 605 -18.28 -4.46 -14.85
C PRO A 605 -17.03 -3.65 -14.49
N TYR A 606 -16.20 -4.10 -13.55
CA TYR A 606 -14.99 -3.38 -13.14
C TYR A 606 -13.98 -3.27 -14.29
N VAL A 607 -13.66 -4.40 -14.92
CA VAL A 607 -12.78 -4.46 -16.10
C VAL A 607 -13.39 -3.71 -17.29
N PHE A 608 -14.73 -3.62 -17.39
CA PHE A 608 -15.37 -2.85 -18.46
C PHE A 608 -15.16 -1.34 -18.29
N VAL A 609 -15.35 -0.80 -17.08
CA VAL A 609 -15.07 0.61 -16.78
C VAL A 609 -13.58 0.92 -16.99
N GLN A 610 -12.70 0.05 -16.52
CA GLN A 610 -11.25 0.17 -16.74
C GLN A 610 -10.88 0.19 -18.23
N ALA A 611 -11.43 -0.75 -19.02
CA ALA A 611 -11.20 -0.84 -20.46
C ALA A 611 -11.76 0.36 -21.23
N ALA A 612 -12.91 0.90 -20.82
CA ALA A 612 -13.50 2.09 -21.41
C ALA A 612 -12.67 3.34 -21.15
N VAL A 613 -12.31 3.61 -19.89
CA VAL A 613 -11.52 4.79 -19.51
C VAL A 613 -10.13 4.74 -20.15
N TYR A 614 -9.42 3.62 -20.00
CA TYR A 614 -8.09 3.47 -20.59
C TYR A 614 -8.14 3.46 -22.12
N GLY A 615 -9.11 2.73 -22.68
CA GLY A 615 -9.28 2.58 -24.12
C GLY A 615 -9.53 3.90 -24.82
N ILE A 616 -10.40 4.77 -24.29
CA ILE A 616 -10.64 6.11 -24.85
C ILE A 616 -9.36 6.95 -24.85
N ILE A 617 -8.62 6.97 -23.74
CA ILE A 617 -7.40 7.77 -23.59
C ILE A 617 -6.33 7.31 -24.59
N VAL A 618 -6.05 6.01 -24.65
CA VAL A 618 -4.99 5.47 -25.51
C VAL A 618 -5.39 5.47 -26.98
N TYR A 619 -6.66 5.24 -27.31
CA TYR A 619 -7.15 5.37 -28.69
C TYR A 619 -6.97 6.80 -29.22
N ALA A 620 -7.31 7.79 -28.39
CA ALA A 620 -7.13 9.20 -28.71
C ALA A 620 -5.64 9.59 -28.83
N MET A 621 -4.79 9.11 -27.92
CA MET A 621 -3.38 9.51 -27.87
C MET A 621 -2.51 8.79 -28.91
N ILE A 622 -2.80 7.54 -29.27
CA ILE A 622 -2.15 6.90 -30.42
C ILE A 622 -2.55 7.60 -31.73
N GLY A 623 -3.80 8.08 -31.83
CA GLY A 623 -4.29 8.79 -33.02
C GLY A 623 -4.84 7.84 -34.09
N PHE A 624 -5.67 6.87 -33.69
CA PHE A 624 -6.39 6.00 -34.63
C PHE A 624 -7.52 6.74 -35.36
N GLU A 625 -7.97 6.17 -36.49
CA GLU A 625 -9.09 6.71 -37.28
C GLU A 625 -10.43 6.58 -36.54
N TRP A 626 -10.97 7.72 -36.07
CA TRP A 626 -12.25 7.86 -35.34
C TRP A 626 -13.50 7.44 -36.12
N THR A 627 -13.58 6.17 -36.49
CA THR A 627 -14.78 5.53 -37.05
C THR A 627 -15.43 4.66 -35.99
N VAL A 628 -16.77 4.73 -35.92
CA VAL A 628 -17.57 4.05 -34.89
C VAL A 628 -17.26 2.54 -34.83
N ALA A 629 -17.13 1.89 -35.99
CA ALA A 629 -16.81 0.47 -36.08
C ALA A 629 -15.40 0.15 -35.52
N LYS A 630 -14.35 0.90 -35.91
CA LYS A 630 -12.97 0.63 -35.45
C LYS A 630 -12.82 0.88 -33.96
N PHE A 631 -13.49 1.90 -33.41
CA PHE A 631 -13.52 2.19 -31.98
C PHE A 631 -14.19 1.07 -31.17
N PHE A 632 -15.38 0.60 -31.58
CA PHE A 632 -16.05 -0.48 -30.87
C PHE A 632 -15.31 -1.82 -30.99
N TRP A 633 -14.69 -2.13 -32.13
CA TRP A 633 -13.81 -3.30 -32.24
C TRP A 633 -12.58 -3.19 -31.34
N TYR A 634 -11.94 -2.01 -31.27
CA TYR A 634 -10.82 -1.77 -30.37
C TYR A 634 -11.23 -1.95 -28.90
N LEU A 635 -12.34 -1.34 -28.48
CA LEU A 635 -12.87 -1.45 -27.13
C LEU A 635 -13.23 -2.90 -26.78
N PHE A 636 -13.86 -3.65 -27.70
CA PHE A 636 -14.16 -5.06 -27.54
C PHE A 636 -12.88 -5.87 -27.30
N PHE A 637 -11.89 -5.78 -28.19
CA PHE A 637 -10.67 -6.57 -28.05
C PHE A 637 -9.87 -6.16 -26.81
N MET A 638 -9.80 -4.88 -26.46
CA MET A 638 -9.16 -4.42 -25.22
C MET A 638 -9.88 -4.93 -23.97
N TYR A 639 -11.21 -4.88 -23.92
CA TYR A 639 -12.00 -5.37 -22.78
C TYR A 639 -11.79 -6.88 -22.56
N PHE A 640 -12.04 -7.71 -23.57
CA PHE A 640 -11.87 -9.17 -23.44
C PHE A 640 -10.40 -9.56 -23.22
N THR A 641 -9.44 -8.74 -23.68
CA THR A 641 -8.02 -8.93 -23.39
C THR A 641 -7.71 -8.72 -21.91
N LEU A 642 -8.07 -7.57 -21.35
CA LEU A 642 -7.89 -7.30 -19.92
C LEU A 642 -8.61 -8.34 -19.07
N LEU A 643 -9.78 -8.79 -19.50
CA LEU A 643 -10.59 -9.80 -18.80
C LEU A 643 -9.92 -11.17 -18.75
N TYR A 644 -9.34 -11.69 -19.85
CA TYR A 644 -8.65 -12.99 -19.78
C TYR A 644 -7.37 -12.87 -18.95
N PHE A 645 -6.70 -11.70 -18.95
CA PHE A 645 -5.54 -11.46 -18.10
C PHE A 645 -5.93 -11.43 -16.61
N THR A 646 -7.03 -10.77 -16.23
CA THR A 646 -7.62 -10.85 -14.87
C THR A 646 -7.88 -12.30 -14.49
N PHE A 647 -8.61 -13.05 -15.32
CA PHE A 647 -8.99 -14.43 -15.03
C PHE A 647 -7.78 -15.37 -14.99
N TYR A 648 -6.76 -15.12 -15.79
CA TYR A 648 -5.47 -15.82 -15.72
C TYR A 648 -4.75 -15.54 -14.39
N GLY A 649 -4.74 -14.29 -13.91
CA GLY A 649 -4.22 -13.92 -12.59
C GLY A 649 -4.95 -14.64 -11.45
N MET A 650 -6.28 -14.68 -11.49
CA MET A 650 -7.10 -15.44 -10.53
C MET A 650 -6.82 -16.94 -10.59
N MET A 651 -6.76 -17.51 -11.81
CA MET A 651 -6.47 -18.92 -12.05
C MET A 651 -5.11 -19.34 -11.47
N THR A 652 -4.04 -18.57 -11.67
CA THR A 652 -2.72 -18.92 -11.15
C THR A 652 -2.64 -18.89 -9.63
N VAL A 653 -3.42 -18.04 -8.96
CA VAL A 653 -3.58 -18.07 -7.49
C VAL A 653 -4.43 -19.25 -7.03
N ALA A 654 -5.52 -19.58 -7.72
CA ALA A 654 -6.32 -20.75 -7.41
C ALA A 654 -5.55 -22.08 -7.54
N MET A 655 -4.58 -22.13 -8.46
CA MET A 655 -3.73 -23.31 -8.70
C MET A 655 -2.46 -23.39 -7.82
N THR A 656 -2.12 -22.37 -7.03
CA THR A 656 -0.84 -22.33 -6.28
C THR A 656 -1.02 -21.98 -4.79
N PRO A 657 -0.09 -22.38 -3.90
CA PRO A 657 -0.26 -22.14 -2.47
C PRO A 657 -0.23 -20.65 -2.08
N ASN A 658 0.60 -19.84 -2.74
CA ASN A 658 0.90 -18.46 -2.37
C ASN A 658 1.06 -17.58 -3.62
N HIS A 659 0.64 -16.31 -3.54
CA HIS A 659 0.71 -15.33 -4.63
C HIS A 659 2.12 -15.14 -5.21
N HIS A 660 3.18 -15.25 -4.40
CA HIS A 660 4.56 -15.24 -4.92
C HIS A 660 4.84 -16.39 -5.91
N ILE A 661 4.30 -17.59 -5.64
CA ILE A 661 4.44 -18.74 -6.54
C ILE A 661 3.55 -18.54 -7.78
N ALA A 662 2.33 -18.01 -7.61
CA ALA A 662 1.46 -17.62 -8.73
C ALA A 662 2.17 -16.64 -9.68
N SER A 663 2.84 -15.62 -9.14
CA SER A 663 3.59 -14.61 -9.89
C SER A 663 4.75 -15.23 -10.70
N ILE A 664 5.57 -16.09 -10.07
CA ILE A 664 6.65 -16.82 -10.76
C ILE A 664 6.12 -17.66 -11.91
N VAL A 665 5.10 -18.50 -11.67
CA VAL A 665 4.46 -19.33 -12.71
C VAL A 665 3.90 -18.44 -13.83
N SER A 666 3.23 -17.35 -13.47
CA SER A 666 2.65 -16.40 -14.43
C SER A 666 3.70 -15.80 -15.36
N SER A 667 4.84 -15.35 -14.80
CA SER A 667 5.94 -14.74 -15.55
C SER A 667 6.52 -15.66 -16.63
N ALA A 668 6.59 -16.97 -16.37
CA ALA A 668 7.10 -17.94 -17.33
C ALA A 668 6.18 -18.03 -18.56
N PHE A 669 4.87 -18.10 -18.35
CA PHE A 669 3.89 -18.12 -19.45
C PHE A 669 3.84 -16.79 -20.21
N TYR A 670 3.98 -15.64 -19.54
CA TYR A 670 4.06 -14.35 -20.23
C TYR A 670 5.24 -14.30 -21.21
N GLY A 671 6.39 -14.88 -20.86
CA GLY A 671 7.54 -15.01 -21.77
C GLY A 671 7.23 -15.85 -23.02
N ILE A 672 6.49 -16.94 -22.87
CA ILE A 672 6.12 -17.82 -24.00
C ILE A 672 5.03 -17.15 -24.86
N TRP A 673 3.99 -16.58 -24.25
CA TRP A 673 2.96 -15.83 -24.96
C TRP A 673 3.53 -14.65 -25.75
N ASN A 674 4.53 -13.97 -25.19
CA ASN A 674 5.24 -12.89 -25.86
C ASN A 674 5.91 -13.38 -27.16
N LEU A 675 6.68 -14.47 -27.09
CA LEU A 675 7.37 -15.05 -28.25
C LEU A 675 6.41 -15.50 -29.36
N PHE A 676 5.30 -16.14 -28.97
CA PHE A 676 4.29 -16.70 -29.88
C PHE A 676 3.12 -15.76 -30.19
N SER A 677 3.22 -14.49 -29.80
CA SER A 677 2.21 -13.44 -30.04
C SER A 677 1.97 -13.14 -31.54
N GLY A 678 2.91 -13.50 -32.42
CA GLY A 678 2.83 -13.24 -33.86
C GLY A 678 3.49 -11.94 -34.31
N PHE A 679 3.82 -11.02 -33.38
CA PHE A 679 4.55 -9.79 -33.70
C PHE A 679 6.06 -10.02 -33.80
N ILE A 680 6.67 -10.60 -32.75
CA ILE A 680 8.12 -10.92 -32.73
C ILE A 680 8.46 -11.95 -33.82
N VAL A 681 7.72 -13.07 -33.84
CA VAL A 681 7.88 -14.13 -34.83
C VAL A 681 6.56 -14.30 -35.60
N PRO A 682 6.48 -13.84 -36.87
CA PRO A 682 5.29 -14.04 -37.69
C PRO A 682 4.98 -15.53 -37.86
N ARG A 683 3.69 -15.89 -37.80
CA ARG A 683 3.18 -17.28 -37.88
C ARG A 683 3.79 -18.09 -39.03
N THR A 684 4.05 -17.47 -40.16
CA THR A 684 4.66 -18.07 -41.36
C THR A 684 6.07 -18.62 -41.10
N ARG A 685 6.86 -17.95 -40.26
CA ARG A 685 8.26 -18.28 -39.94
C ARG A 685 8.41 -19.24 -38.76
N ILE A 686 7.35 -19.51 -38.00
CA ILE A 686 7.36 -20.50 -36.92
C ILE A 686 7.54 -21.90 -37.52
N PRO A 687 8.47 -22.75 -37.01
CA PRO A 687 8.63 -24.13 -37.46
C PRO A 687 7.33 -24.94 -37.34
N ILE A 688 7.07 -25.84 -38.29
CA ILE A 688 5.75 -26.51 -38.43
C ILE A 688 5.29 -27.17 -37.12
N TRP A 689 6.21 -27.83 -36.39
CA TRP A 689 5.93 -28.49 -35.11
C TRP A 689 5.63 -27.55 -33.94
N TRP A 690 5.93 -26.26 -34.05
CA TRP A 690 5.60 -25.22 -33.06
C TRP A 690 4.39 -24.35 -33.47
N ARG A 691 3.89 -24.45 -34.71
CA ARG A 691 2.78 -23.62 -35.21
C ARG A 691 1.45 -23.82 -34.47
N TRP A 692 1.26 -24.95 -33.78
CA TRP A 692 0.06 -25.16 -32.95
C TRP A 692 0.03 -24.21 -31.75
N TYR A 693 1.19 -23.89 -31.16
CA TYR A 693 1.24 -23.04 -29.96
C TYR A 693 0.86 -21.59 -30.28
N TYR A 694 1.12 -21.11 -31.50
CA TYR A 694 0.62 -19.81 -31.95
C TYR A 694 -0.90 -19.70 -31.79
N TRP A 695 -1.65 -20.76 -32.11
CA TRP A 695 -3.10 -20.80 -31.93
C TRP A 695 -3.53 -21.06 -30.47
N ALA A 696 -2.68 -21.69 -29.67
CA ALA A 696 -2.88 -21.89 -28.23
C ALA A 696 -2.51 -20.65 -27.37
N CYS A 697 -1.93 -19.61 -27.96
CA CYS A 697 -1.57 -18.37 -27.28
C CYS A 697 -2.77 -17.40 -27.28
N PRO A 698 -3.29 -16.95 -26.13
CA PRO A 698 -4.40 -15.99 -26.11
C PRO A 698 -4.01 -14.63 -26.69
N VAL A 699 -2.76 -14.18 -26.44
CA VAL A 699 -2.25 -12.89 -26.91
C VAL A 699 -2.20 -12.81 -28.45
N SER A 700 -1.97 -13.93 -29.16
CA SER A 700 -1.90 -13.92 -30.62
C SER A 700 -3.25 -13.57 -31.26
N TRP A 701 -4.35 -14.03 -30.66
CA TRP A 701 -5.72 -13.69 -31.06
C TRP A 701 -6.04 -12.22 -30.78
N SER A 702 -5.65 -11.71 -29.61
CA SER A 702 -5.83 -10.29 -29.25
C SER A 702 -5.14 -9.36 -30.25
N LEU A 703 -3.89 -9.66 -30.60
CA LEU A 703 -3.13 -8.86 -31.57
C LEU A 703 -3.65 -9.00 -32.99
N TYR A 704 -4.08 -10.20 -33.41
CA TYR A 704 -4.77 -10.39 -34.68
C TYR A 704 -6.00 -9.47 -34.74
N GLY A 705 -6.87 -9.51 -33.71
CA GLY A 705 -8.09 -8.71 -33.66
C GLY A 705 -7.84 -7.20 -33.69
N LEU A 706 -6.90 -6.72 -32.88
CA LEU A 706 -6.55 -5.30 -32.81
C LEU A 706 -5.89 -4.80 -34.11
N VAL A 707 -4.91 -5.53 -34.65
CA VAL A 707 -4.22 -5.12 -35.90
C VAL A 707 -5.19 -5.12 -37.08
N VAL A 708 -6.04 -6.14 -37.20
CA VAL A 708 -6.95 -6.30 -38.34
C VAL A 708 -8.15 -5.37 -38.27
N SER A 709 -8.63 -5.04 -37.07
CA SER A 709 -9.70 -4.05 -36.90
C SER A 709 -9.24 -2.63 -37.22
N GLN A 710 -7.98 -2.26 -36.94
CA GLN A 710 -7.49 -0.90 -37.24
C GLN A 710 -6.95 -0.76 -38.67
N TYR A 711 -6.25 -1.78 -39.21
CA TYR A 711 -5.50 -1.69 -40.48
C TYR A 711 -5.97 -2.64 -41.60
N GLY A 712 -6.81 -3.64 -41.30
CA GLY A 712 -7.18 -4.70 -42.25
C GLY A 712 -8.13 -4.27 -43.38
N ASP A 713 -8.74 -3.10 -43.26
CA ASP A 713 -9.64 -2.47 -44.24
C ASP A 713 -8.94 -1.38 -45.08
N ILE A 714 -7.79 -0.87 -44.64
CA ILE A 714 -7.10 0.27 -45.26
C ILE A 714 -6.49 -0.14 -46.62
N GLN A 715 -6.95 0.53 -47.69
CA GLN A 715 -6.47 0.31 -49.07
C GLN A 715 -5.39 1.32 -49.50
N ARG A 716 -4.91 2.19 -48.59
CA ARG A 716 -3.85 3.17 -48.87
C ARG A 716 -2.60 2.46 -49.40
N GLY A 717 -1.96 3.05 -50.41
CA GLY A 717 -0.70 2.56 -50.96
C GLY A 717 0.43 2.69 -49.94
N LEU A 718 1.19 1.62 -49.76
CA LEU A 718 2.29 1.50 -48.81
C LEU A 718 3.66 1.50 -49.50
N THR A 719 3.66 1.15 -50.79
CA THR A 719 4.77 1.16 -51.75
C THR A 719 4.11 1.19 -53.15
N GLU A 720 4.84 1.47 -54.23
CA GLU A 720 4.29 1.52 -55.60
C GLU A 720 3.54 0.24 -56.05
N THR A 721 3.70 -0.88 -55.35
CA THR A 721 3.15 -2.20 -55.70
C THR A 721 2.29 -2.88 -54.61
N GLN A 722 2.11 -2.29 -53.42
CA GLN A 722 1.39 -2.93 -52.30
C GLN A 722 0.55 -1.95 -51.46
N THR A 723 -0.59 -2.42 -50.95
CA THR A 723 -1.50 -1.68 -50.03
C THR A 723 -1.36 -2.15 -48.58
N VAL A 724 -1.80 -1.36 -47.61
CA VAL A 724 -1.81 -1.72 -46.17
C VAL A 724 -2.49 -3.07 -45.92
N LYS A 725 -3.73 -3.25 -46.43
CA LYS A 725 -4.47 -4.51 -46.36
C LYS A 725 -3.69 -5.71 -46.93
N GLN A 726 -3.03 -5.52 -48.07
CA GLN A 726 -2.28 -6.59 -48.74
C GLN A 726 -1.01 -6.95 -47.97
N PHE A 727 -0.28 -5.97 -47.43
CA PHE A 727 0.88 -6.21 -46.57
C PHE A 727 0.52 -7.00 -45.29
N VAL A 728 -0.56 -6.61 -44.60
CA VAL A 728 -1.07 -7.32 -43.41
C VAL A 728 -1.44 -8.77 -43.74
N LYS A 729 -2.06 -8.99 -44.91
CA LYS A 729 -2.44 -10.32 -45.40
C LYS A 729 -1.25 -11.19 -45.81
N ASP A 730 -0.24 -10.63 -46.47
CA ASP A 730 0.88 -11.42 -46.99
C ASP A 730 1.96 -11.69 -45.92
N TYR A 731 2.29 -10.70 -45.08
CA TYR A 731 3.33 -10.83 -44.05
C TYR A 731 2.84 -11.57 -42.80
N PHE A 732 1.72 -11.12 -42.20
CA PHE A 732 1.18 -11.70 -40.97
C PHE A 732 0.19 -12.86 -41.20
N ARG A 733 -0.33 -13.02 -42.43
CA ARG A 733 -1.44 -13.96 -42.75
C ARG A 733 -2.70 -13.65 -41.94
N PHE A 734 -2.95 -12.36 -41.80
CA PHE A 734 -4.10 -11.78 -41.12
C PHE A 734 -5.16 -11.37 -42.16
N ASP A 735 -6.41 -11.78 -41.97
CA ASP A 735 -7.50 -11.55 -42.92
C ASP A 735 -8.66 -10.82 -42.24
N HIS A 736 -9.22 -9.81 -42.92
CA HIS A 736 -10.24 -8.94 -42.33
C HIS A 736 -11.58 -9.66 -42.15
N ASP A 737 -11.90 -10.60 -43.04
CA ASP A 737 -13.11 -11.42 -42.95
C ASP A 737 -13.07 -12.40 -41.76
N PHE A 738 -11.90 -12.58 -41.13
CA PHE A 738 -11.70 -13.48 -39.99
C PHE A 738 -11.89 -12.82 -38.61
N VAL A 739 -12.09 -11.49 -38.54
CA VAL A 739 -12.23 -10.74 -37.28
C VAL A 739 -13.31 -11.32 -36.36
N GLY A 740 -14.45 -11.74 -36.91
CA GLY A 740 -15.53 -12.37 -36.13
C GLY A 740 -15.11 -13.69 -35.46
N VAL A 741 -14.31 -14.51 -36.14
CA VAL A 741 -13.79 -15.78 -35.58
C VAL A 741 -12.77 -15.49 -34.49
N VAL A 742 -11.91 -14.48 -34.70
CA VAL A 742 -10.94 -14.02 -33.70
C VAL A 742 -11.63 -13.49 -32.45
N ALA A 743 -12.72 -12.73 -32.60
CA ALA A 743 -13.54 -12.26 -31.48
C ALA A 743 -14.11 -13.41 -30.64
N VAL A 744 -14.65 -14.45 -31.29
CA VAL A 744 -15.11 -15.68 -30.63
C VAL A 744 -13.95 -16.42 -29.95
N ALA A 745 -12.75 -16.45 -30.54
CA ALA A 745 -11.59 -17.10 -29.95
C ALA A 745 -11.10 -16.41 -28.65
N VAL A 746 -11.04 -15.06 -28.63
CA VAL A 746 -10.66 -14.30 -27.42
C VAL A 746 -11.70 -14.50 -26.31
N LEU A 747 -13.00 -14.51 -26.65
CA LEU A 747 -14.07 -14.85 -25.70
C LEU A 747 -14.00 -16.31 -25.22
N GLY A 748 -13.57 -17.24 -26.08
CA GLY A 748 -13.27 -18.62 -25.68
C GLY A 748 -12.18 -18.69 -24.60
N TRP A 749 -11.13 -17.88 -24.71
CA TRP A 749 -10.07 -17.81 -23.69
C TRP A 749 -10.52 -17.20 -22.37
N THR A 750 -11.37 -16.17 -22.36
CA THR A 750 -11.93 -15.64 -21.11
C THR A 750 -12.77 -16.70 -20.39
N VAL A 751 -13.69 -17.35 -21.11
CA VAL A 751 -14.53 -18.43 -20.54
C VAL A 751 -13.68 -19.60 -20.05
N LEU A 752 -12.63 -19.98 -20.78
CA LEU A 752 -11.73 -21.07 -20.39
C LEU A 752 -10.97 -20.76 -19.10
N PHE A 753 -10.37 -19.58 -18.94
CA PHE A 753 -9.65 -19.24 -17.70
C PHE A 753 -10.61 -19.06 -16.52
N ALA A 754 -11.80 -18.50 -16.72
CA ALA A 754 -12.85 -18.46 -15.68
C ALA A 754 -13.27 -19.88 -15.24
N PHE A 755 -13.42 -20.81 -16.19
CA PHE A 755 -13.74 -22.21 -15.88
C PHE A 755 -12.60 -22.92 -15.13
N ILE A 756 -11.34 -22.76 -15.57
CA ILE A 756 -10.18 -23.38 -14.89
C ILE A 756 -10.01 -22.78 -13.49
N PHE A 757 -10.25 -21.48 -13.30
CA PHE A 757 -10.29 -20.85 -11.98
C PHE A 757 -11.35 -21.50 -11.08
N ALA A 758 -12.61 -21.59 -11.53
CA ALA A 758 -13.69 -22.21 -10.76
C ALA A 758 -13.45 -23.69 -10.45
N PHE A 759 -12.88 -24.43 -11.40
CA PHE A 759 -12.44 -25.81 -11.18
C PHE A 759 -11.30 -25.90 -10.15
N SER A 760 -10.32 -25.01 -10.22
CA SER A 760 -9.14 -25.01 -9.34
C SER A 760 -9.51 -24.68 -7.89
N ILE A 761 -10.37 -23.69 -7.64
CA ILE A 761 -10.93 -23.38 -6.31
C ILE A 761 -11.73 -24.55 -5.72
N ARG A 762 -12.36 -25.37 -6.57
CA ARG A 762 -13.05 -26.59 -6.14
C ARG A 762 -12.09 -27.73 -5.81
N ALA A 763 -11.10 -27.97 -6.68
CA ALA A 763 -10.24 -29.15 -6.68
C ALA A 763 -9.04 -29.04 -5.75
N PHE A 764 -8.40 -27.88 -5.64
CA PHE A 764 -7.25 -27.66 -4.78
C PHE A 764 -7.69 -27.09 -3.42
N ASN A 765 -7.05 -27.56 -2.35
CA ASN A 765 -7.12 -26.95 -1.03
C ASN A 765 -5.69 -26.77 -0.50
N PHE A 766 -5.33 -25.54 -0.16
CA PHE A 766 -4.00 -25.16 0.32
C PHE A 766 -3.97 -24.75 1.80
N GLN A 767 -5.02 -25.06 2.58
CA GLN A 767 -4.96 -24.94 4.04
C GLN A 767 -3.81 -25.81 4.58
N ARG A 768 -2.82 -25.17 5.21
CA ARG A 768 -1.97 -25.86 6.19
C ARG A 768 -2.84 -26.13 7.42
N ARG A 769 -2.83 -27.39 7.87
CA ARG A 769 -3.30 -27.77 9.21
C ARG A 769 -2.32 -27.26 10.26
#